data_AF-A0A0Q6Q4I1-F1
#
_entry.id   AF-A0A0Q6Q4I1-F1
#
_cell.length_a   1.000
_cell.length_b   1.000
_cell.length_c   1.000
_cell.angle_alpha   90.00
_cell.angle_beta   90.00
_cell.angle_gamma   90.00
#
_symmetry.space_group_name_H-M   'P 1'
#
loop_
_entity.id
_entity.type
_entity.pdbx_description
1 polymer ?
#
loop_
_entity_poly.entity_id
_entity_poly.type
_entity_poly.pdbx_seq_one_letter_code
_entity_poly.pdbx_strand_id
1 'polypeptide(L)'
;MTQLSEFDEVESAAIRQRNLDACIRALRPASELTLTEIARATGLSRPTVGAILGGLVDTGLVVERRGASSQRGGAGRPARGFAIEAEFRFVVGVDLGIDTVTAVVSDLVGQIRNAVDLPVPLGIDPFDRLELVSEAIEQLLRPLGIESSRLAAVGVAVTGIVDDRGRVVLATRVPAWSGVDIAARIRRQLGVPVVLENDVNMAAVAEHHSGAARFANDVVFVNVGEAVSTALILGGRLHRGHNFAAGELGSLSGTTLREDVSPAAIDRRSLLARADGGDSASEAIVDEYVQRIAQGIATASVVIDPDLLVIGGALTGAEDSLLTRIRARVGGTVLRITPPMIVSTTLGTRGVAIGALLRAHDLAAQQLTGSSSLEPPVLSVHAVDGVNEETSGRRAPLAARISRLAERSRADAPLASPTALVAPRTPRRAQAAITDAELRVAVVGVGMRSELAGWIDRPGSGARLTVAVDVNPAARSRAAKLFGTDVEFREDHRTLTTSDVDAAIVVTPDDTHAAVAIDLLRAGIAVYLEKPLAISIDDADEILRVAEQTGSKLYIGHNMRHMAVVRLMRDIIARGEIGEVKSVWCRHFVGNGGDYYFKDWHADRARSNGLLLQKGAHDIDVIHWLAGSYTRDVVAMGDLSLYGSITDREDRSGQLMDDWFSLDNWPPLSQSGLNPVVDVEDTSMMLMRLDSGVLASYEQCHFTPDYWRNYTVIGTEGRLENFGDDDGGVVRVWNSRTTFDAAGDRSYPIVGELDGHGDADQLTVQEFLDFVRLDTTTETSPVGARYAVAAAVAATESLRDGSAPRVVAPLEEELETYFERNQERPKTTESVLSTVEAAPTAAIRRHPSKGHSNE
;
A
#
# COMPACT_ATOMS: atom_id res chain seq x y z
N MET A 1 15.63 7.72 61.52
CA MET A 1 14.64 8.66 60.94
C MET A 1 15.14 9.26 59.63
N THR A 2 16.44 9.52 59.44
CA THR A 2 16.99 10.12 58.20
C THR A 2 16.99 9.20 56.97
N GLN A 3 17.18 7.88 57.14
CA GLN A 3 17.12 6.96 56.00
C GLN A 3 15.69 6.75 55.49
N LEU A 4 14.69 6.66 56.37
CA LEU A 4 13.28 6.49 55.98
C LEU A 4 12.74 7.70 55.17
N SER A 5 13.20 8.93 55.45
CA SER A 5 12.80 10.10 54.66
C SER A 5 13.45 10.15 53.27
N GLU A 6 14.69 9.69 53.12
CA GLU A 6 15.35 9.58 51.80
C GLU A 6 14.67 8.53 50.91
N PHE A 7 14.23 7.40 51.47
CA PHE A 7 13.49 6.37 50.73
C PHE A 7 12.13 6.89 50.23
N ASP A 8 11.37 7.58 51.08
CA ASP A 8 10.07 8.18 50.71
C ASP A 8 10.23 9.29 49.64
N GLU A 9 11.30 10.09 49.70
CA GLU A 9 11.59 11.13 48.70
C GLU A 9 11.97 10.54 47.34
N VAL A 10 12.78 9.48 47.33
CA VAL A 10 13.19 8.78 46.10
C VAL A 10 12.01 8.07 45.44
N GLU A 11 11.15 7.40 46.23
CA GLU A 11 9.94 6.76 45.72
C GLU A 11 8.94 7.80 45.16
N SER A 12 8.77 8.91 45.86
CA SER A 12 7.93 10.03 45.41
C SER A 12 8.45 10.68 44.12
N ALA A 13 9.77 10.84 43.96
CA ALA A 13 10.39 11.34 42.74
C ALA A 13 10.21 10.37 41.56
N ALA A 14 10.37 9.06 41.80
CA ALA A 14 10.17 8.04 40.77
C ALA A 14 8.72 7.99 40.28
N ILE A 15 7.74 8.12 41.18
CA ILE A 15 6.31 8.19 40.80
C ILE A 15 6.02 9.45 39.98
N ARG A 16 6.56 10.61 40.37
CA ARG A 16 6.43 11.86 39.59
C ARG A 16 6.98 11.69 38.18
N GLN A 17 8.16 11.07 38.04
CA GLN A 17 8.78 10.85 36.74
C GLN A 17 7.93 9.91 35.86
N ARG A 18 7.43 8.79 36.40
CA ARG A 18 6.56 7.86 35.64
C ARG A 18 5.29 8.54 35.15
N ASN A 19 4.69 9.39 35.98
CA ASN A 19 3.49 10.12 35.61
C ASN A 19 3.76 11.16 34.51
N LEU A 20 4.91 11.86 34.60
CA LEU A 20 5.36 12.78 33.55
C LEU A 20 5.55 12.03 32.23
N ASP A 21 6.26 10.90 32.26
CA ASP A 21 6.50 10.07 31.08
C ASP A 21 5.19 9.59 30.44
N ALA A 22 4.19 9.23 31.24
CA ALA A 22 2.87 8.84 30.77
C ALA A 22 2.16 10.00 30.05
N CYS A 23 2.22 11.22 30.60
CA CYS A 23 1.65 12.40 29.95
C CYS A 23 2.34 12.72 28.61
N ILE A 24 3.67 12.62 28.53
CA ILE A 24 4.41 12.85 27.27
C ILE A 24 4.07 11.78 26.23
N ARG A 25 4.02 10.50 26.61
CA ARG A 25 3.59 9.41 25.71
C ARG A 25 2.18 9.63 25.17
N ALA A 26 1.26 10.10 26.01
CA ALA A 26 -0.11 10.39 25.58
C ALA A 26 -0.18 11.57 24.59
N LEU A 27 0.69 12.58 24.75
CA LEU A 27 0.70 13.77 23.88
C LEU A 27 1.38 13.55 22.52
N ARG A 28 2.36 12.64 22.42
CA ARG A 28 3.15 12.43 21.19
C ARG A 28 2.36 12.08 19.92
N PRO A 29 1.39 11.15 19.92
CA PRO A 29 0.69 10.76 18.70
C PRO A 29 -0.42 11.74 18.27
N ALA A 30 -0.76 12.74 19.10
CA ALA A 30 -1.88 13.64 18.88
C ALA A 30 -1.41 15.07 18.58
N SER A 31 -2.08 15.76 17.65
CA SER A 31 -1.81 17.16 17.34
C SER A 31 -2.21 18.10 18.49
N GLU A 32 -3.21 17.73 19.29
CA GLU A 32 -3.69 18.44 20.48
C GLU A 32 -4.58 17.52 21.33
N LEU A 33 -4.45 17.55 22.67
CA LEU A 33 -5.35 16.86 23.61
C LEU A 33 -5.80 17.77 24.74
N THR A 34 -7.05 17.61 25.17
CA THR A 34 -7.56 18.27 26.38
C THR A 34 -7.05 17.59 27.66
N LEU A 35 -7.05 18.33 28.77
CA LEU A 35 -6.69 17.78 30.09
C LEU A 35 -7.52 16.53 30.46
N THR A 36 -8.77 16.45 30.01
CA THR A 36 -9.66 15.30 30.27
C THR A 36 -9.23 14.07 29.46
N GLU A 37 -8.84 14.25 28.20
CA GLU A 37 -8.38 13.15 27.34
C GLU A 37 -7.03 12.61 27.83
N ILE A 38 -6.12 13.49 28.25
CA ILE A 38 -4.83 13.08 28.82
C ILE A 38 -5.03 12.32 30.14
N ALA A 39 -5.93 12.76 31.01
CA ALA A 39 -6.29 12.02 32.23
C ALA A 39 -6.88 10.63 31.91
N ARG A 40 -7.74 10.53 30.90
CA ARG A 40 -8.30 9.25 30.45
C ARG A 40 -7.23 8.32 29.87
N ALA A 41 -6.35 8.84 29.02
CA ALA A 41 -5.29 8.05 28.37
C ALA A 41 -4.23 7.56 29.36
N THR A 42 -3.90 8.35 30.38
CA THR A 42 -2.87 8.02 31.37
C THR A 42 -3.41 7.26 32.59
N GLY A 43 -4.73 7.27 32.82
CA GLY A 43 -5.33 6.77 34.05
C GLY A 43 -5.07 7.63 35.30
N LEU A 44 -4.47 8.82 35.13
CA LEU A 44 -4.14 9.73 36.21
C LEU A 44 -5.31 10.68 36.55
N SER A 45 -5.32 11.19 37.77
CA SER A 45 -6.33 12.18 38.18
C SER A 45 -6.17 13.51 37.43
N ARG A 46 -7.27 14.20 37.13
CA ARG A 46 -7.25 15.52 36.47
C ARG A 46 -6.36 16.55 37.19
N PRO A 47 -6.37 16.68 38.54
CA PRO A 47 -5.43 17.54 39.25
C PRO A 47 -3.96 17.16 39.03
N THR A 48 -3.64 15.85 39.03
CA THR A 48 -2.28 15.35 38.78
C THR A 48 -1.81 15.71 37.38
N VAL A 49 -2.62 15.45 36.36
CA VAL A 49 -2.32 15.82 34.97
C VAL A 49 -2.15 17.33 34.83
N GLY A 50 -3.04 18.12 35.44
CA GLY A 50 -2.96 19.58 35.40
C GLY A 50 -1.66 20.13 35.99
N ALA A 51 -1.18 19.56 37.10
CA ALA A 51 0.10 19.95 37.71
C ALA A 51 1.29 19.61 36.81
N ILE A 52 1.30 18.43 36.18
CA ILE A 52 2.36 17.99 35.28
C ILE A 52 2.40 18.86 34.02
N LEU A 53 1.24 19.06 33.37
CA LEU A 53 1.15 19.90 32.17
C LEU A 53 1.51 21.35 32.45
N GLY A 54 1.14 21.88 33.63
CA GLY A 54 1.58 23.21 34.06
C GLY A 54 3.11 23.33 34.07
N GLY A 55 3.80 22.35 34.67
CA GLY A 55 5.27 22.31 34.66
C GLY A 55 5.87 22.19 33.25
N LEU A 56 5.27 21.41 32.36
CA LEU A 56 5.72 21.28 30.96
C LEU A 56 5.44 22.53 30.11
N VAL A 57 4.39 23.28 30.44
CA VAL A 57 4.10 24.58 29.82
C VAL A 57 5.10 25.63 30.28
N ASP A 58 5.45 25.63 31.57
CA ASP A 58 6.45 26.55 32.13
C ASP A 58 7.85 26.33 31.51
N THR A 59 8.18 25.10 31.09
CA THR A 59 9.43 24.81 30.37
C THR A 59 9.37 25.12 28.88
N GLY A 60 8.18 25.34 28.32
CA GLY A 60 7.95 25.55 26.89
C GLY A 60 7.91 24.26 26.04
N LEU A 61 8.06 23.09 26.66
CA LEU A 61 8.00 21.79 25.96
C LEU A 61 6.57 21.46 25.50
N VAL A 62 5.57 21.93 26.25
CA VAL A 62 4.15 21.81 25.92
C VAL A 62 3.57 23.20 25.75
N VAL A 63 2.71 23.39 24.76
CA VAL A 63 1.96 24.64 24.59
C VAL A 63 0.50 24.42 24.95
N GLU A 64 -0.06 25.40 25.65
CA GLU A 64 -1.49 25.47 25.89
C GLU A 64 -2.16 26.26 24.76
N ARG A 65 -3.11 25.61 24.07
CA ARG A 65 -3.92 26.24 23.03
C ARG A 65 -5.33 26.46 23.56
N ARG A 66 -5.87 27.65 23.30
CA ARG A 66 -7.29 27.93 23.52
C ARG A 66 -8.03 27.33 22.34
N GLY A 67 -8.79 26.26 22.58
CA GLY A 67 -9.40 25.46 21.52
C GLY A 67 -10.17 26.33 20.50
N ALA A 68 -9.89 26.08 19.22
CA ALA A 68 -10.77 26.45 18.11
C ALA A 68 -12.05 25.58 18.07
N SER A 69 -12.14 24.57 18.95
CA SER A 69 -13.31 23.72 19.17
C SER A 69 -14.38 24.40 20.04
N SER A 70 -14.88 25.55 19.58
CA SER A 70 -16.14 26.15 20.07
C SER A 70 -17.33 25.85 19.15
N GLN A 71 -17.28 24.79 18.34
CA GLN A 71 -18.39 24.38 17.45
C GLN A 71 -19.23 23.20 17.97
N ARG A 72 -19.05 22.77 19.23
CA ARG A 72 -20.06 21.96 19.94
C ARG A 72 -20.74 22.84 20.98
N GLY A 73 -21.99 23.22 20.70
CA GLY A 73 -22.81 24.18 21.46
C GLY A 73 -23.23 23.74 22.86
N GLY A 74 -22.28 23.37 23.72
CA GLY A 74 -22.50 23.17 25.15
C GLY A 74 -22.15 24.43 25.94
N ALA A 75 -23.03 24.84 26.86
CA ALA A 75 -22.74 25.90 27.82
C ALA A 75 -21.62 25.46 28.78
N GLY A 76 -20.38 25.87 28.48
CA GLY A 76 -19.20 25.60 29.29
C GLY A 76 -18.00 26.46 28.88
N ARG A 77 -17.08 26.71 29.82
CA ARG A 77 -15.82 27.42 29.52
C ARG A 77 -15.03 26.58 28.49
N PRO A 78 -14.49 27.18 27.42
CA PRO A 78 -13.74 26.46 26.38
C PRO A 78 -12.67 25.55 26.99
N ALA A 79 -12.59 24.30 26.51
CA ALA A 79 -11.60 23.35 26.99
C ALA A 79 -10.19 23.81 26.56
N ARG A 80 -9.25 23.76 27.51
CA ARG A 80 -7.82 24.03 27.26
C ARG A 80 -7.23 22.80 26.55
N GLY A 81 -6.64 22.99 25.38
CA GLY A 81 -5.89 21.97 24.67
C GLY A 81 -4.39 22.08 24.94
N PHE A 82 -3.69 20.96 24.88
CA PHE A 82 -2.27 20.84 25.15
C PHE A 82 -1.61 20.02 24.03
N ALA A 83 -0.46 20.47 23.56
CA ALA A 83 0.32 19.79 22.53
C ALA A 83 1.82 19.91 22.84
N ILE A 84 2.63 18.94 22.43
CA ILE A 84 4.09 19.12 22.42
C ILE A 84 4.40 20.22 21.40
N GLU A 85 5.22 21.19 21.80
CA GLU A 85 5.74 22.18 20.85
C GLU A 85 6.83 21.50 20.02
N ALA A 86 6.43 20.93 18.88
CA ALA A 86 7.27 20.08 18.04
C ALA A 86 8.62 20.77 17.70
N GLU A 87 8.57 22.04 17.30
CA GLU A 87 9.73 22.82 16.90
C GLU A 87 10.41 23.58 18.06
N PHE A 88 10.08 23.25 19.31
CA PHE A 88 10.71 23.85 20.49
C PHE A 88 12.23 23.63 20.47
N ARG A 89 12.64 22.42 20.09
CA ARG A 89 14.03 22.01 19.89
C ARG A 89 14.13 21.03 18.72
N PHE A 90 15.34 20.87 18.20
CA PHE A 90 15.63 19.92 17.13
C PHE A 90 16.67 18.90 17.58
N VAL A 91 16.63 17.73 16.96
CA VAL A 91 17.52 16.60 17.25
C VAL A 91 18.18 16.18 15.95
N VAL A 92 19.49 15.94 15.97
CA VAL A 92 20.26 15.55 14.79
C VAL A 92 20.90 14.19 14.99
N GLY A 93 20.83 13.34 13.97
CA GLY A 93 21.63 12.13 13.84
C GLY A 93 22.66 12.28 12.73
N VAL A 94 23.90 11.87 12.99
CA VAL A 94 25.02 11.94 12.03
C VAL A 94 25.67 10.58 11.94
N ASP A 95 25.84 10.05 10.74
CA ASP A 95 26.77 8.97 10.45
C ASP A 95 28.10 9.57 9.97
N LEU A 96 29.15 9.46 10.79
CA LEU A 96 30.52 9.84 10.41
C LEU A 96 31.23 8.64 9.76
N GLY A 97 30.72 8.26 8.59
CA GLY A 97 31.23 7.19 7.76
C GLY A 97 32.61 7.48 7.16
N ILE A 98 33.27 6.45 6.61
CA ILE A 98 34.62 6.55 6.05
C ILE A 98 34.68 7.45 4.82
N ASP A 99 33.76 7.25 3.88
CA ASP A 99 33.74 7.94 2.59
C ASP A 99 32.71 9.08 2.54
N THR A 100 31.73 9.07 3.45
CA THR A 100 30.61 10.02 3.45
C THR A 100 30.16 10.30 4.88
N VAL A 101 29.75 11.55 5.14
CA VAL A 101 29.06 11.98 6.35
C VAL A 101 27.59 12.21 5.99
N THR A 102 26.70 11.42 6.58
CA THR A 102 25.25 11.56 6.37
C THR A 102 24.63 12.15 7.62
N ALA A 103 23.80 13.18 7.50
CA ALA A 103 23.13 13.79 8.64
C ALA A 103 21.63 13.99 8.39
N VAL A 104 20.83 13.77 9.42
CA VAL A 104 19.36 13.93 9.41
C VAL A 104 18.91 14.74 10.62
N VAL A 105 17.94 15.64 10.44
CA VAL A 105 17.37 16.45 11.53
C VAL A 105 15.89 16.16 11.67
N SER A 106 15.42 16.03 12.91
CA SER A 106 13.99 15.96 13.22
C SER A 106 13.60 16.92 14.34
N ASP A 107 12.30 17.21 14.41
CA ASP A 107 11.67 17.89 15.54
C ASP A 107 11.44 16.92 16.72
N LEU A 108 10.89 17.41 17.85
CA LEU A 108 10.71 16.58 19.07
C LEU A 108 9.64 15.49 18.95
N VAL A 109 8.78 15.53 17.93
CA VAL A 109 7.74 14.52 17.69
C VAL A 109 8.13 13.51 16.60
N GLY A 110 9.35 13.62 16.07
CA GLY A 110 9.94 12.63 15.15
C GLY A 110 9.74 12.94 13.67
N GLN A 111 9.27 14.13 13.30
CA GLN A 111 9.20 14.51 11.88
C GLN A 111 10.59 14.91 11.39
N ILE A 112 11.11 14.18 10.40
CA ILE A 112 12.37 14.49 9.74
C ILE A 112 12.16 15.72 8.86
N ARG A 113 12.93 16.79 9.09
CA ARG A 113 12.78 18.08 8.40
C ARG A 113 13.77 18.25 7.25
N ASN A 114 14.94 17.64 7.35
CA ASN A 114 15.97 17.69 6.30
C ASN A 114 16.97 16.54 6.45
N ALA A 115 17.73 16.26 5.38
CA ALA A 115 18.83 15.31 5.32
C ALA A 115 19.93 15.82 4.38
N VAL A 116 21.20 15.53 4.68
CA VAL A 116 22.35 15.89 3.83
C VAL A 116 23.39 14.77 3.79
N ASP A 117 24.10 14.68 2.68
CA ASP A 117 25.20 13.74 2.46
C ASP A 117 26.45 14.54 2.01
N LEU A 118 27.54 14.46 2.77
CA LEU A 118 28.81 15.17 2.48
C LEU A 118 29.93 14.16 2.21
N PRO A 119 30.70 14.31 1.11
CA PRO A 119 31.85 13.44 0.87
C PRO A 119 32.97 13.72 1.87
N VAL A 120 33.65 12.67 2.34
CA VAL A 120 34.86 12.80 3.16
C VAL A 120 36.08 12.93 2.23
N PRO A 121 36.87 14.01 2.30
CA PRO A 121 38.04 14.18 1.45
C PRO A 121 39.10 13.09 1.68
N LEU A 122 39.66 12.54 0.60
CA LEU A 122 40.75 11.57 0.68
C LEU A 122 41.97 12.17 1.39
N GLY A 123 42.50 11.47 2.39
CA GLY A 123 43.72 11.87 3.11
C GLY A 123 43.52 13.00 4.13
N ILE A 124 42.27 13.37 4.44
CA ILE A 124 41.96 14.28 5.56
C ILE A 124 42.53 13.73 6.88
N ASP A 125 43.04 14.62 7.73
CA ASP A 125 43.50 14.22 9.06
C ASP A 125 42.33 13.62 9.87
N PRO A 126 42.52 12.51 10.60
CA PRO A 126 41.47 11.88 11.38
C PRO A 126 40.72 12.81 12.33
N PHE A 127 41.37 13.83 12.90
CA PHE A 127 40.71 14.78 13.81
C PHE A 127 40.04 15.93 13.07
N ASP A 128 40.57 16.34 11.91
CA ASP A 128 39.93 17.33 11.03
C ASP A 128 38.59 16.78 10.48
N ARG A 129 38.43 15.45 10.38
CA ARG A 129 37.14 14.82 10.04
C ARG A 129 36.00 15.18 10.99
N LEU A 130 36.30 15.53 12.24
CA LEU A 130 35.27 15.94 13.20
C LEU A 130 34.64 17.28 12.82
N GLU A 131 35.34 18.12 12.05
CA GLU A 131 34.80 19.39 11.53
C GLU A 131 33.66 19.17 10.54
N LEU A 132 33.69 18.06 9.78
CA LEU A 132 32.62 17.69 8.84
C LEU A 132 31.29 17.45 9.55
N VAL A 133 31.29 17.08 10.84
CA VAL A 133 30.06 16.95 11.63
C VAL A 133 29.39 18.31 11.79
N SER A 134 30.17 19.35 12.10
CA SER A 134 29.66 20.70 12.25
C SER A 134 29.21 21.26 10.90
N GLU A 135 29.97 21.00 9.84
CA GLU A 135 29.60 21.39 8.48
C GLU A 135 28.29 20.74 8.03
N ALA A 136 28.12 19.43 8.26
CA ALA A 136 26.89 18.71 7.95
C ALA A 136 25.69 19.30 8.69
N ILE A 137 25.83 19.58 10.00
CA ILE A 137 24.78 20.21 10.81
C ILE A 137 24.44 21.60 10.27
N GLU A 138 25.42 22.42 9.90
CA GLU A 138 25.16 23.74 9.33
C GLU A 138 24.41 23.66 7.99
N GLN A 139 24.81 22.75 7.10
CA GLN A 139 24.13 22.53 5.81
C GLN A 139 22.71 21.99 5.98
N LEU A 140 22.49 21.20 7.03
CA LEU A 140 21.21 20.63 7.40
C LEU A 140 20.24 21.69 7.97
N LEU A 141 20.72 22.60 8.82
CA LEU A 141 19.88 23.57 9.54
C LEU A 141 19.65 24.89 8.79
N ARG A 142 20.64 25.35 8.01
CA ARG A 142 20.59 26.66 7.32
C ARG A 142 19.39 26.81 6.39
N PRO A 143 19.02 25.83 5.54
CA PRO A 143 17.84 25.94 4.67
C PRO A 143 16.52 26.05 5.44
N LEU A 144 16.48 25.51 6.66
CA LEU A 144 15.30 25.52 7.53
C LEU A 144 15.23 26.79 8.41
N GLY A 145 16.23 27.67 8.36
CA GLY A 145 16.31 28.84 9.25
C GLY A 145 16.45 28.45 10.73
N ILE A 146 16.98 27.26 11.03
CA ILE A 146 17.18 26.79 12.40
C ILE A 146 18.55 27.22 12.90
N GLU A 147 18.59 27.95 14.01
CA GLU A 147 19.84 28.24 14.71
C GLU A 147 20.34 27.01 15.48
N SER A 148 21.66 26.78 15.50
CA SER A 148 22.29 25.68 16.26
C SER A 148 21.98 25.73 17.76
N SER A 149 21.66 26.92 18.29
CA SER A 149 21.20 27.13 19.67
C SER A 149 19.90 26.39 20.01
N ARG A 150 19.10 26.00 19.01
CA ARG A 150 17.84 25.25 19.14
C ARG A 150 18.02 23.73 19.13
N LEU A 151 19.24 23.22 18.97
CA LEU A 151 19.50 21.79 19.10
C LEU A 151 19.33 21.35 20.56
N ALA A 152 18.66 20.23 20.79
CA ALA A 152 18.58 19.58 22.10
C ALA A 152 19.70 18.55 22.29
N ALA A 153 20.00 17.78 21.26
CA ALA A 153 21.04 16.76 21.28
C ALA A 153 21.49 16.39 19.86
N VAL A 154 22.70 15.85 19.76
CA VAL A 154 23.27 15.29 18.53
C VAL A 154 23.73 13.86 18.80
N GLY A 155 23.32 12.94 17.95
CA GLY A 155 23.80 11.57 17.93
C GLY A 155 24.81 11.43 16.81
N VAL A 156 25.95 10.81 17.09
CA VAL A 156 27.00 10.57 16.11
C VAL A 156 27.33 9.09 16.10
N ALA A 157 27.21 8.47 14.94
CA ALA A 157 27.70 7.13 14.69
C ALA A 157 29.13 7.20 14.16
N VAL A 158 30.00 6.31 14.64
CA VAL A 158 31.38 6.19 14.17
C VAL A 158 31.76 4.73 13.96
N THR A 159 32.76 4.51 13.12
CA THR A 159 33.40 3.21 13.03
C THR A 159 34.30 2.94 14.24
N GLY A 160 34.15 1.78 14.86
CA GLY A 160 34.91 1.35 16.03
C GLY A 160 34.06 1.05 17.26
N ILE A 161 34.69 0.47 18.27
CA ILE A 161 34.07 0.09 19.54
C ILE A 161 33.96 1.34 20.41
N VAL A 162 32.77 1.68 20.90
CA VAL A 162 32.49 2.88 21.69
C VAL A 162 32.01 2.51 23.09
N ASP A 163 32.59 3.12 24.12
CA ASP A 163 32.14 2.93 25.51
C ASP A 163 30.93 3.82 25.86
N ASP A 164 30.35 3.60 27.05
CA ASP A 164 29.20 4.34 27.55
C ASP A 164 29.46 5.85 27.79
N ARG A 165 30.72 6.29 27.75
CA ARG A 165 31.12 7.69 27.89
C ARG A 165 31.38 8.38 26.55
N GLY A 166 31.31 7.64 25.45
CA GLY A 166 31.58 8.16 24.10
C GLY A 166 33.07 8.23 23.75
N ARG A 167 33.90 7.41 24.41
CA ARG A 167 35.27 7.14 23.99
C ARG A 167 35.29 5.98 23.00
N VAL A 168 36.05 6.15 21.93
CA VAL A 168 36.35 5.04 21.02
C VAL A 168 37.41 4.17 21.68
N VAL A 169 37.04 2.98 22.15
CA VAL A 169 37.92 2.00 22.79
C VAL A 169 38.94 1.48 21.77
N LEU A 170 38.47 1.13 20.57
CA LEU A 170 39.29 0.60 19.49
C LEU A 170 38.66 0.98 18.14
N ALA A 171 39.44 1.55 17.24
CA ALA A 171 39.08 1.76 15.84
C ALA A 171 40.19 1.26 14.93
N THR A 172 39.87 0.30 14.05
CA THR A 172 40.85 -0.28 13.11
C THR A 172 40.98 0.55 11.84
N ARG A 173 39.87 1.13 11.36
CA ARG A 173 39.82 1.95 10.14
C ARG A 173 40.28 3.38 10.34
N VAL A 174 40.21 3.87 11.58
CA VAL A 174 40.70 5.21 11.98
C VAL A 174 41.53 5.08 13.25
N PRO A 175 42.73 4.48 13.20
CA PRO A 175 43.51 4.13 14.39
C PRO A 175 43.74 5.27 15.37
N ALA A 176 43.89 6.50 14.86
CA ALA A 176 44.08 7.71 15.65
C ALA A 176 42.95 8.00 16.65
N TRP A 177 41.75 7.44 16.46
CA TRP A 177 40.64 7.62 17.39
C TRP A 177 40.67 6.64 18.58
N SER A 178 41.50 5.59 18.53
CA SER A 178 41.56 4.61 19.62
C SER A 178 42.02 5.26 20.93
N GLY A 179 41.27 5.03 22.01
CA GLY A 179 41.47 5.63 23.32
C GLY A 179 41.02 7.10 23.41
N VAL A 180 40.43 7.68 22.36
CA VAL A 180 40.06 9.09 22.30
C VAL A 180 38.58 9.29 22.65
N ASP A 181 38.33 10.26 23.53
CA ASP A 181 36.98 10.76 23.80
C ASP A 181 36.54 11.70 22.65
N ILE A 182 35.88 11.10 21.65
CA ILE A 182 35.39 11.78 20.45
C ILE A 182 34.09 12.53 20.78
N ALA A 183 33.21 11.95 21.59
CA ALA A 183 31.98 12.61 22.03
C ALA A 183 32.28 13.94 22.72
N ALA A 184 33.26 13.99 23.63
CA ALA A 184 33.64 15.23 24.31
C ALA A 184 34.28 16.25 23.36
N ARG A 185 34.96 15.82 22.29
CA ARG A 185 35.52 16.73 21.26
C ARG A 185 34.41 17.39 20.47
N ILE A 186 33.49 16.60 19.93
CA ILE A 186 32.33 17.10 19.16
C ILE A 186 31.44 17.97 20.06
N ARG A 187 31.20 17.56 21.31
CA ARG A 187 30.44 18.35 22.30
C ARG A 187 31.08 19.71 22.56
N ARG A 188 32.41 19.80 22.70
CA ARG A 188 33.11 21.09 22.87
C ARG A 188 32.99 21.97 21.64
N GLN A 189 32.99 21.37 20.45
CA GLN A 189 32.88 22.08 19.19
C GLN A 189 31.46 22.63 18.95
N LEU A 190 30.44 21.81 19.19
CA LEU A 190 29.05 22.17 18.92
C LEU A 190 28.37 22.92 20.09
N GLY A 191 28.87 22.76 21.32
CA GLY A 191 28.24 23.33 22.51
C GLY A 191 26.92 22.67 22.92
N VAL A 192 26.60 21.50 22.37
CA VAL A 192 25.35 20.76 22.61
C VAL A 192 25.64 19.34 23.13
N PRO A 193 24.70 18.70 23.84
CA PRO A 193 24.85 17.30 24.26
C PRO A 193 25.08 16.37 23.06
N VAL A 194 26.10 15.51 23.15
CA VAL A 194 26.47 14.55 22.12
C VAL A 194 26.45 13.14 22.70
N VAL A 195 25.78 12.22 22.02
CA VAL A 195 25.91 10.77 22.22
C VAL A 195 26.67 10.19 21.04
N LEU A 196 27.64 9.32 21.34
CA LEU A 196 28.45 8.63 20.34
C LEU A 196 28.16 7.13 20.43
N GLU A 197 28.07 6.47 19.28
CA GLU A 197 27.84 5.02 19.22
C GLU A 197 28.52 4.44 17.97
N ASN A 198 28.70 3.12 17.99
CA ASN A 198 29.16 2.36 16.83
C ASN A 198 28.13 2.39 15.67
N ASP A 199 28.62 2.48 14.43
CA ASP A 199 27.84 2.53 13.19
C ASP A 199 26.87 1.36 13.00
N VAL A 200 27.33 0.11 13.14
CA VAL A 200 26.48 -1.07 12.98
C VAL A 200 25.45 -1.22 14.10
N ASN A 201 25.80 -0.79 15.32
CA ASN A 201 24.84 -0.68 16.41
C ASN A 201 23.71 0.32 16.08
N MET A 202 24.04 1.44 15.43
CA MET A 202 23.04 2.43 15.01
C MET A 202 22.17 1.94 13.86
N ALA A 203 22.73 1.22 12.89
CA ALA A 203 21.92 0.56 11.87
C ALA A 203 20.91 -0.43 12.50
N ALA A 204 21.35 -1.25 13.46
CA ALA A 204 20.47 -2.20 14.14
C ALA A 204 19.36 -1.52 14.97
N VAL A 205 19.70 -0.44 15.68
CA VAL A 205 18.71 0.36 16.44
C VAL A 205 17.68 0.99 15.50
N ALA A 206 18.11 1.50 14.35
CA ALA A 206 17.19 2.05 13.35
C ALA A 206 16.23 1.00 12.80
N GLU A 207 16.74 -0.17 12.40
CA GLU A 207 15.93 -1.27 11.87
C GLU A 207 14.96 -1.83 12.91
N HIS A 208 15.37 -1.95 14.17
CA HIS A 208 14.50 -2.41 15.25
C HIS A 208 13.42 -1.39 15.63
N HIS A 209 13.65 -0.10 15.39
CA HIS A 209 12.66 0.93 15.68
C HIS A 209 11.69 1.19 14.51
N SER A 210 12.23 1.29 13.29
CA SER A 210 11.50 1.80 12.12
C SER A 210 11.66 0.95 10.86
N GLY A 211 12.41 -0.17 10.91
CA GLY A 211 12.70 -0.98 9.72
C GLY A 211 12.29 -2.45 9.85
N ALA A 212 13.05 -3.32 9.20
CA ALA A 212 12.77 -4.75 9.03
C ALA A 212 12.67 -5.52 10.36
N ALA A 213 13.26 -4.98 11.44
CA ALA A 213 13.33 -5.62 12.74
C ALA A 213 12.32 -5.08 13.78
N ARG A 214 11.36 -4.25 13.37
CA ARG A 214 10.38 -3.59 14.27
C ARG A 214 9.62 -4.53 15.22
N PHE A 215 9.40 -5.77 14.81
CA PHE A 215 8.57 -6.74 15.53
C PHE A 215 9.36 -7.92 16.10
N ALA A 216 10.69 -7.87 16.06
CA ALA A 216 11.58 -8.91 16.55
C ALA A 216 12.26 -8.45 17.84
N ASN A 217 12.33 -9.30 18.86
CA ASN A 217 12.97 -8.94 20.13
C ASN A 217 14.46 -9.27 20.12
N ASP A 218 14.81 -10.41 19.51
CA ASP A 218 16.18 -10.91 19.43
C ASP A 218 16.66 -10.86 17.97
N VAL A 219 17.53 -9.90 17.65
CA VAL A 219 17.94 -9.56 16.29
C VAL A 219 19.45 -9.57 16.17
N VAL A 220 19.96 -10.21 15.12
CA VAL A 220 21.35 -10.08 14.68
C VAL A 220 21.37 -9.26 13.41
N PHE A 221 21.89 -8.04 13.48
CA PHE A 221 22.15 -7.23 12.30
C PHE A 221 23.56 -7.51 11.78
N VAL A 222 23.71 -7.74 10.48
CA VAL A 222 24.98 -8.06 9.82
C VAL A 222 25.19 -7.07 8.69
N ASN A 223 26.14 -6.17 8.87
CA ASN A 223 26.59 -5.27 7.82
C ASN A 223 27.66 -5.96 6.97
N VAL A 224 27.37 -6.14 5.68
CA VAL A 224 28.24 -6.78 4.71
C VAL A 224 28.83 -5.71 3.79
N GLY A 225 30.11 -5.40 4.00
CA GLY A 225 30.85 -4.39 3.23
C GLY A 225 32.29 -4.84 2.96
N GLU A 226 33.24 -3.92 3.14
CA GLU A 226 34.68 -4.23 3.10
C GLU A 226 35.11 -5.18 4.24
N ALA A 227 34.48 -5.00 5.38
CA ALA A 227 34.53 -5.91 6.51
C ALA A 227 33.09 -6.28 6.89
N VAL A 228 32.95 -7.42 7.55
CA VAL A 228 31.69 -7.83 8.18
C VAL A 228 31.63 -7.18 9.56
N SER A 229 30.57 -6.45 9.88
CA SER A 229 30.31 -6.01 11.24
C SER A 229 28.93 -6.46 11.67
N THR A 230 28.75 -6.77 12.96
CA THR A 230 27.44 -7.19 13.46
C THR A 230 27.04 -6.46 14.73
N ALA A 231 25.73 -6.33 14.92
CA ALA A 231 25.14 -5.77 16.12
C ALA A 231 24.03 -6.70 16.63
N LEU A 232 23.81 -6.68 17.94
CA LEU A 232 22.87 -7.56 18.62
C LEU A 232 21.80 -6.72 19.32
N ILE A 233 20.53 -6.96 19.01
CA ILE A 233 19.41 -6.54 19.84
C ILE A 233 18.95 -7.79 20.59
N LEU A 234 18.89 -7.74 21.92
CA LEU A 234 18.39 -8.86 22.74
C LEU A 234 17.31 -8.36 23.69
N GLY A 235 16.17 -9.03 23.73
CA GLY A 235 14.99 -8.60 24.48
C GLY A 235 14.57 -7.15 24.14
N GLY A 236 14.66 -6.77 22.86
CA GLY A 236 14.33 -5.45 22.36
C GLY A 236 15.34 -4.34 22.69
N ARG A 237 16.54 -4.70 23.18
CA ARG A 237 17.57 -3.73 23.60
C ARG A 237 18.91 -4.00 22.95
N LEU A 238 19.58 -2.93 22.52
CA LEU A 238 20.95 -3.00 22.01
C LEU A 238 21.90 -3.62 23.05
N HIS A 239 22.48 -4.76 22.70
CA HIS A 239 23.42 -5.51 23.52
C HIS A 239 24.86 -5.19 23.12
N ARG A 240 25.55 -4.41 23.95
CA ARG A 240 26.96 -4.01 23.72
C ARG A 240 27.97 -4.98 24.31
N GLY A 241 27.55 -5.85 25.24
CA GLY A 241 28.45 -6.69 26.02
C GLY A 241 29.26 -5.93 27.08
N HIS A 242 30.06 -6.64 27.86
CA HIS A 242 30.81 -6.08 29.00
C HIS A 242 31.89 -5.07 28.59
N ASN A 243 32.58 -5.34 27.49
CA ASN A 243 33.66 -4.50 26.95
C ASN A 243 33.22 -3.71 25.71
N PHE A 244 31.92 -3.55 25.50
CA PHE A 244 31.32 -2.86 24.35
C PHE A 244 31.59 -3.52 22.97
N ALA A 245 32.17 -4.72 22.97
CA ALA A 245 32.63 -5.45 21.78
C ALA A 245 31.73 -6.64 21.38
N ALA A 246 30.47 -6.67 21.84
CA ALA A 246 29.54 -7.70 21.40
C ALA A 246 29.23 -7.55 19.91
N GLY A 247 29.19 -8.67 19.17
CA GLY A 247 28.93 -8.63 17.72
C GLY A 247 30.17 -8.35 16.86
N GLU A 248 31.38 -8.39 17.41
CA GLU A 248 32.63 -8.21 16.62
C GLU A 248 33.01 -9.47 15.81
N LEU A 249 32.06 -10.06 15.08
CA LEU A 249 32.29 -11.22 14.20
C LEU A 249 33.30 -10.93 13.10
N GLY A 250 33.46 -9.66 12.71
CA GLY A 250 34.46 -9.18 11.75
C GLY A 250 35.91 -9.36 12.18
N SER A 251 36.17 -9.60 13.48
CA SER A 251 37.50 -9.85 14.02
C SER A 251 37.97 -11.31 13.88
N LEU A 252 37.08 -12.21 13.44
CA LEU A 252 37.43 -13.61 13.17
C LEU A 252 38.39 -13.69 11.98
N SER A 253 39.38 -14.58 12.06
CA SER A 253 40.33 -14.75 10.96
C SER A 253 39.62 -15.12 9.66
N GLY A 254 39.77 -14.28 8.64
CA GLY A 254 39.19 -14.50 7.31
C GLY A 254 37.87 -13.78 7.03
N THR A 255 37.27 -13.03 7.94
CA THR A 255 36.04 -12.25 7.67
C THR A 255 36.29 -10.90 6.98
N THR A 256 37.54 -10.61 6.61
CA THR A 256 37.96 -9.48 5.77
C THR A 256 38.35 -10.00 4.40
N LEU A 257 37.97 -9.30 3.33
CA LEU A 257 38.50 -9.57 1.99
C LEU A 257 40.03 -9.40 2.01
N ARG A 258 40.75 -10.40 1.51
CA ARG A 258 42.22 -10.46 1.50
C ARG A 258 42.83 -9.25 0.79
N GLU A 259 43.81 -8.57 1.42
CA GLU A 259 44.53 -7.41 0.86
C GLU A 259 45.39 -7.77 -0.38
N ASP A 260 45.77 -9.04 -0.54
CA ASP A 260 46.59 -9.54 -1.66
C ASP A 260 45.83 -9.65 -3.00
N VAL A 261 44.55 -9.26 -3.03
CA VAL A 261 43.79 -8.91 -4.23
C VAL A 261 43.72 -7.37 -4.30
N SER A 262 44.80 -6.71 -4.75
CA SER A 262 44.99 -5.25 -4.69
C SER A 262 43.69 -4.41 -4.89
N PRO A 263 43.13 -3.81 -3.80
CA PRO A 263 41.79 -3.20 -3.77
C PRO A 263 41.71 -1.74 -4.24
N ALA A 264 42.59 -1.28 -5.14
CA ALA A 264 42.51 0.09 -5.67
C ALA A 264 41.75 0.20 -7.00
N ALA A 265 41.37 -0.92 -7.64
CA ALA A 265 40.89 -0.93 -9.03
C ALA A 265 39.66 -1.80 -9.33
N ILE A 266 39.11 -2.54 -8.35
CA ILE A 266 37.91 -3.37 -8.58
C ILE A 266 36.76 -2.81 -7.77
N ASP A 267 35.82 -2.17 -8.48
CA ASP A 267 34.49 -1.87 -7.93
C ASP A 267 33.85 -3.18 -7.46
N ARG A 268 33.50 -3.27 -6.17
CA ARG A 268 32.96 -4.49 -5.55
C ARG A 268 31.61 -4.89 -6.14
N ARG A 269 30.84 -3.90 -6.61
CA ARG A 269 29.62 -4.13 -7.39
C ARG A 269 29.97 -4.77 -8.74
N SER A 270 31.05 -4.32 -9.39
CA SER A 270 31.60 -4.97 -10.58
C SER A 270 32.14 -6.38 -10.32
N LEU A 271 32.79 -6.65 -9.18
CA LEU A 271 33.23 -8.02 -8.81
C LEU A 271 32.04 -8.98 -8.68
N LEU A 272 30.99 -8.56 -7.97
CA LEU A 272 29.76 -9.34 -7.83
C LEU A 272 29.08 -9.54 -9.19
N ALA A 273 28.95 -8.48 -9.99
CA ALA A 273 28.37 -8.56 -11.33
C ALA A 273 29.17 -9.48 -12.28
N ARG A 274 30.50 -9.52 -12.15
CA ARG A 274 31.36 -10.44 -12.92
C ARG A 274 31.18 -11.89 -12.47
N ALA A 275 31.10 -12.12 -11.16
CA ALA A 275 30.78 -13.43 -10.61
C ALA A 275 29.40 -13.92 -11.10
N ASP A 276 28.41 -13.04 -11.12
CA ASP A 276 27.07 -13.36 -11.63
C ASP A 276 27.04 -13.54 -13.16
N GLY A 277 27.97 -12.91 -13.86
CA GLY A 277 28.23 -13.11 -15.29
C GLY A 277 29.03 -14.37 -15.64
N GLY A 278 29.36 -15.23 -14.67
CA GLY A 278 30.07 -16.50 -14.88
C GLY A 278 31.60 -16.40 -14.95
N ASP A 279 32.20 -15.29 -14.50
CA ASP A 279 33.65 -15.16 -14.41
C ASP A 279 34.18 -16.01 -13.25
N SER A 280 34.72 -17.20 -13.55
CA SER A 280 35.13 -18.19 -12.55
C SER A 280 36.14 -17.67 -11.52
N ALA A 281 36.97 -16.68 -11.89
CA ALA A 281 37.89 -16.04 -10.94
C ALA A 281 37.14 -15.15 -9.93
N SER A 282 36.14 -14.40 -10.39
CA SER A 282 35.29 -13.57 -9.54
C SER A 282 34.34 -14.42 -8.69
N GLU A 283 33.79 -15.50 -9.25
CA GLU A 283 32.98 -16.48 -8.52
C GLU A 283 33.74 -17.10 -7.35
N ALA A 284 34.99 -17.55 -7.57
CA ALA A 284 35.80 -18.14 -6.52
C ALA A 284 36.03 -17.16 -5.34
N ILE A 285 36.26 -15.88 -5.64
CA ILE A 285 36.46 -14.82 -4.63
C ILE A 285 35.16 -14.57 -3.85
N VAL A 286 34.02 -14.46 -4.55
CA VAL A 286 32.70 -14.23 -3.93
C VAL A 286 32.29 -15.43 -3.08
N ASP A 287 32.46 -16.65 -3.56
CA ASP A 287 32.11 -17.87 -2.83
C ASP A 287 32.97 -18.06 -1.58
N GLU A 288 34.27 -17.75 -1.65
CA GLU A 288 35.14 -17.73 -0.48
C GLU A 288 34.63 -16.71 0.55
N TYR A 289 34.31 -15.49 0.11
CA TYR A 289 33.78 -14.43 0.98
C TYR A 289 32.46 -14.82 1.64
N VAL A 290 31.51 -15.36 0.85
CA VAL A 290 30.22 -15.86 1.35
C VAL A 290 30.41 -16.99 2.35
N GLN A 291 31.30 -17.94 2.08
CA GLN A 291 31.59 -19.05 2.98
C GLN A 291 32.01 -18.55 4.37
N ARG A 292 32.85 -17.51 4.41
CA ARG A 292 33.36 -16.91 5.65
C ARG A 292 32.27 -16.16 6.40
N ILE A 293 31.47 -15.34 5.71
CA ILE A 293 30.30 -14.66 6.31
C ILE A 293 29.31 -15.67 6.88
N ALA A 294 28.96 -16.69 6.10
CA ALA A 294 27.99 -17.70 6.49
C ALA A 294 28.42 -18.47 7.74
N GLN A 295 29.72 -18.73 7.91
CA GLN A 295 30.24 -19.35 9.13
C GLN A 295 30.05 -18.45 10.36
N GLY A 296 30.31 -17.14 10.22
CA GLY A 296 30.08 -16.15 11.28
C GLY A 296 28.59 -16.07 11.66
N ILE A 297 27.72 -15.96 10.65
CA ILE A 297 26.25 -15.94 10.84
C ILE A 297 25.77 -17.23 11.50
N ALA A 298 26.18 -18.39 11.01
CA ALA A 298 25.79 -19.68 11.58
C ALA A 298 26.21 -19.81 13.06
N THR A 299 27.40 -19.31 13.40
CA THR A 299 27.86 -19.27 14.80
C THR A 299 26.97 -18.38 15.65
N ALA A 300 26.63 -17.18 15.17
CA ALA A 300 25.72 -16.29 15.87
C ALA A 300 24.32 -16.91 16.00
N SER A 301 23.80 -17.57 14.97
CA SER A 301 22.50 -18.24 15.01
C SER A 301 22.44 -19.34 16.08
N VAL A 302 23.49 -20.16 16.23
CA VAL A 302 23.52 -21.23 17.23
C VAL A 302 23.66 -20.69 18.66
N VAL A 303 24.40 -19.58 18.84
CA VAL A 303 24.67 -19.02 20.17
C VAL A 303 23.54 -18.13 20.67
N ILE A 304 22.94 -17.34 19.77
CA ILE A 304 21.94 -16.32 20.10
C ILE A 304 20.51 -16.84 19.91
N ASP A 305 20.29 -17.73 18.93
CA ASP A 305 18.96 -18.17 18.50
C ASP A 305 18.00 -16.99 18.20
N PRO A 306 18.36 -16.11 17.24
CA PRO A 306 17.61 -14.88 17.02
C PRO A 306 16.28 -15.11 16.30
N ASP A 307 15.29 -14.28 16.63
CA ASP A 307 14.03 -14.15 15.90
C ASP A 307 14.29 -13.77 14.42
N LEU A 308 15.27 -12.88 14.21
CA LEU A 308 15.55 -12.29 12.91
C LEU A 308 17.04 -11.97 12.69
N LEU A 309 17.53 -12.27 11.50
CA LEU A 309 18.82 -11.83 10.97
C LEU A 309 18.58 -10.77 9.88
N VAL A 310 19.13 -9.57 10.07
CA VAL A 310 19.02 -8.47 9.09
C VAL A 310 20.37 -8.27 8.42
N ILE A 311 20.41 -8.30 7.09
CA ILE A 311 21.63 -8.06 6.29
C ILE A 311 21.60 -6.64 5.72
N GLY A 312 22.60 -5.82 6.04
CA GLY A 312 22.78 -4.47 5.50
C GLY A 312 24.13 -4.26 4.82
N GLY A 313 24.38 -3.05 4.32
CA GLY A 313 25.69 -2.61 3.81
C GLY A 313 25.72 -2.22 2.33
N ALA A 314 26.82 -1.62 1.88
CA ALA A 314 26.94 -1.03 0.53
C ALA A 314 26.78 -2.04 -0.64
N LEU A 315 26.81 -3.33 -0.34
CA LEU A 315 26.62 -4.42 -1.30
C LEU A 315 25.16 -4.88 -1.42
N THR A 316 24.25 -4.39 -0.57
CA THR A 316 22.85 -4.84 -0.54
C THR A 316 21.95 -4.14 -1.56
N GLY A 317 22.45 -3.15 -2.31
CA GLY A 317 21.75 -2.51 -3.44
C GLY A 317 21.94 -3.21 -4.80
N ALA A 318 22.59 -4.37 -4.81
CA ALA A 318 22.60 -5.32 -5.94
C ALA A 318 21.79 -6.55 -5.47
N GLU A 319 20.49 -6.38 -5.41
CA GLU A 319 19.55 -7.33 -4.79
C GLU A 319 19.43 -8.60 -5.63
N ASP A 320 20.19 -9.63 -5.23
CA ASP A 320 19.66 -10.95 -4.84
C ASP A 320 20.78 -11.99 -4.76
N SER A 321 21.83 -11.85 -5.57
CA SER A 321 22.88 -12.86 -5.68
C SER A 321 23.63 -13.08 -4.36
N LEU A 322 24.16 -12.02 -3.75
CA LEU A 322 24.97 -12.14 -2.53
C LEU A 322 24.14 -12.67 -1.34
N LEU A 323 22.93 -12.16 -1.16
CA LEU A 323 22.02 -12.59 -0.10
C LEU A 323 21.57 -14.05 -0.30
N THR A 324 21.27 -14.45 -1.54
CA THR A 324 20.92 -15.83 -1.91
C THR A 324 22.07 -16.78 -1.59
N ARG A 325 23.30 -16.42 -1.97
CA ARG A 325 24.50 -17.21 -1.67
C ARG A 325 24.70 -17.35 -0.15
N ILE A 326 24.52 -16.28 0.63
CA ILE A 326 24.60 -16.30 2.11
C ILE A 326 23.51 -17.22 2.70
N ARG A 327 22.25 -17.03 2.31
CA ARG A 327 21.10 -17.84 2.79
C ARG A 327 21.32 -19.33 2.52
N ALA A 328 21.72 -19.67 1.30
CA ALA A 328 22.00 -21.05 0.90
C ALA A 328 23.10 -21.68 1.77
N ARG A 329 24.17 -20.94 2.03
CA ARG A 329 25.32 -21.45 2.79
C ARG A 329 25.05 -21.57 4.28
N VAL A 330 24.41 -20.58 4.90
CA VAL A 330 23.99 -20.65 6.32
C VAL A 330 23.05 -21.84 6.51
N GLY A 331 22.11 -22.04 5.57
CA GLY A 331 21.17 -23.15 5.61
C GLY A 331 21.83 -24.54 5.59
N GLY A 332 22.99 -24.68 4.96
CA GLY A 332 23.73 -25.96 4.91
C GLY A 332 24.55 -26.27 6.17
N THR A 333 24.69 -25.34 7.12
CA THR A 333 25.69 -25.43 8.20
C THR A 333 25.10 -25.68 9.59
N VAL A 334 23.82 -25.40 9.82
CA VAL A 334 23.17 -25.46 11.16
C VAL A 334 22.16 -26.63 11.26
N LEU A 335 22.24 -27.44 12.33
CA LEU A 335 21.29 -28.51 12.69
C LEU A 335 19.94 -27.91 13.13
N ARG A 336 18.79 -28.44 12.68
CA ARG A 336 17.52 -27.67 12.63
C ARG A 336 16.36 -28.19 13.50
N ILE A 337 15.66 -27.24 14.15
CA ILE A 337 14.21 -27.29 14.41
C ILE A 337 13.48 -26.27 13.51
N THR A 338 13.99 -25.02 13.39
CA THR A 338 13.52 -23.97 12.45
C THR A 338 14.71 -23.10 12.00
N PRO A 339 14.87 -22.72 10.71
CA PRO A 339 15.92 -21.79 10.29
C PRO A 339 15.61 -20.34 10.71
N PRO A 340 16.63 -19.52 11.06
CA PRO A 340 16.41 -18.11 11.38
C PRO A 340 15.99 -17.34 10.13
N MET A 341 15.04 -16.43 10.27
CA MET A 341 14.59 -15.59 9.16
C MET A 341 15.70 -14.60 8.80
N ILE A 342 16.14 -14.60 7.54
CA ILE A 342 17.20 -13.70 7.05
C ILE A 342 16.57 -12.71 6.06
N VAL A 343 16.60 -11.42 6.36
CA VAL A 343 16.01 -10.33 5.55
C VAL A 343 17.06 -9.26 5.21
N SER A 344 16.79 -8.43 4.20
CA SER A 344 17.59 -7.23 3.94
C SER A 344 17.15 -6.06 4.81
N THR A 345 18.04 -5.11 5.05
CA THR A 345 17.73 -3.77 5.59
C THR A 345 16.65 -3.07 4.75
N THR A 346 15.70 -2.37 5.39
CA THR A 346 14.70 -1.53 4.70
C THR A 346 15.05 -0.03 4.74
N LEU A 347 16.00 0.39 5.58
CA LEU A 347 16.38 1.79 5.75
C LEU A 347 17.64 2.19 4.95
N GLY A 348 18.28 1.22 4.27
CA GLY A 348 19.35 1.45 3.31
C GLY A 348 20.53 2.26 3.88
N THR A 349 21.11 3.14 3.06
CA THR A 349 22.33 3.90 3.39
C THR A 349 22.13 4.94 4.50
N ARG A 350 20.89 5.36 4.79
CA ARG A 350 20.58 6.35 5.82
C ARG A 350 20.25 5.74 7.18
N GLY A 351 20.14 4.41 7.27
CA GLY A 351 19.80 3.70 8.51
C GLY A 351 20.72 4.05 9.68
N VAL A 352 22.02 4.24 9.45
CA VAL A 352 22.98 4.59 10.50
C VAL A 352 22.68 5.98 11.09
N ALA A 353 22.47 6.99 10.24
CA ALA A 353 22.15 8.34 10.69
C ALA A 353 20.78 8.40 11.41
N ILE A 354 19.80 7.60 10.97
CA ILE A 354 18.51 7.43 11.65
C ILE A 354 18.69 6.79 13.03
N GLY A 355 19.56 5.78 13.15
CA GLY A 355 19.88 5.18 14.44
C GLY A 355 20.54 6.16 15.41
N ALA A 356 21.47 6.96 14.90
CA ALA A 356 22.09 8.05 15.65
C ALA A 356 21.04 9.09 16.09
N LEU A 357 20.07 9.40 15.23
CA LEU A 357 18.96 10.31 15.55
C LEU A 357 18.10 9.76 16.69
N LEU A 358 17.80 8.46 16.72
CA LEU A 358 17.05 7.82 17.80
C LEU A 358 17.78 7.91 19.15
N ARG A 359 19.11 7.67 19.15
CA ARG A 359 19.91 7.86 20.38
C ARG A 359 19.98 9.30 20.82
N ALA A 360 20.00 10.24 19.89
CA ALA A 360 19.94 11.66 20.18
C ALA A 360 18.58 12.05 20.79
N HIS A 361 17.48 11.43 20.36
CA HIS A 361 16.16 11.59 20.98
C HIS A 361 16.13 11.10 22.42
N ASP A 362 16.74 9.95 22.73
CA ASP A 362 16.87 9.49 24.12
C ASP A 362 17.62 10.50 24.99
N LEU A 363 18.73 11.05 24.47
CA LEU A 363 19.51 12.07 25.18
C LEU A 363 18.71 13.38 25.34
N ALA A 364 18.00 13.81 24.30
CA ALA A 364 17.13 14.99 24.35
C ALA A 364 16.02 14.82 25.38
N ALA A 365 15.37 13.65 25.44
CA ALA A 365 14.35 13.34 26.43
C ALA A 365 14.93 13.44 27.86
N GLN A 366 16.11 12.88 28.09
CA GLN A 366 16.78 12.99 29.40
C GLN A 366 17.09 14.44 29.79
N GLN A 367 17.53 15.27 28.83
CA GLN A 367 17.84 16.68 29.09
C GLN A 367 16.59 17.54 29.33
N LEU A 368 15.53 17.31 28.56
CA LEU A 368 14.32 18.14 28.58
C LEU A 368 13.33 17.73 29.69
N THR A 369 13.35 16.46 30.10
CA THR A 369 12.32 15.89 30.99
C THR A 369 12.89 15.19 32.22
N GLY A 370 14.21 14.96 32.28
CA GLY A 370 14.84 14.14 33.32
C GLY A 370 14.63 12.64 33.14
N SER A 371 13.85 12.20 32.15
CA SER A 371 13.52 10.79 31.94
C SER A 371 14.56 10.04 31.11
N SER A 372 14.94 8.85 31.57
CA SER A 372 15.67 7.86 30.78
C SER A 372 14.79 6.70 30.30
N SER A 373 13.48 6.74 30.57
CA SER A 373 12.50 5.69 30.26
C SER A 373 11.51 6.07 29.16
N LEU A 374 11.61 7.30 28.65
CA LEU A 374 10.89 7.70 27.45
C LEU A 374 11.57 7.06 26.23
N GLU A 375 10.83 6.20 25.54
CA GLU A 375 11.22 5.72 24.21
C GLU A 375 11.35 6.90 23.23
N PRO A 376 12.09 6.78 22.13
CA PRO A 376 12.11 7.80 21.08
C PRO A 376 10.75 7.89 20.36
N PRO A 377 10.44 9.01 19.68
CA PRO A 377 9.22 9.12 18.89
C PRO A 377 9.29 8.26 17.62
N VAL A 378 8.14 7.87 17.08
CA VAL A 378 8.05 7.25 15.75
C VAL A 378 8.55 8.25 14.71
N LEU A 379 9.53 7.85 13.89
CA LEU A 379 10.15 8.73 12.91
C LEU A 379 9.43 8.66 11.55
N SER A 380 9.29 9.81 10.88
CA SER A 380 8.69 9.91 9.53
C SER A 380 9.67 9.48 8.42
N VAL A 381 10.16 8.23 8.48
CA VAL A 381 11.26 7.73 7.64
C VAL A 381 10.94 7.63 6.14
N HIS A 382 9.66 7.52 5.75
CA HIS A 382 9.24 7.46 4.34
C HIS A 382 9.22 8.81 3.62
N ALA A 383 9.28 9.94 4.35
CA ALA A 383 9.32 11.28 3.76
C ALA A 383 10.75 11.68 3.28
N VAL A 384 11.76 10.85 3.58
CA VAL A 384 13.18 11.22 3.48
C VAL A 384 13.71 11.18 2.04
N ASP A 385 13.07 10.42 1.15
CA ASP A 385 13.44 10.36 -0.27
C ASP A 385 12.87 11.55 -1.08
N GLY A 386 11.76 12.15 -0.63
CA GLY A 386 11.13 13.32 -1.26
C GLY A 386 11.80 14.67 -0.97
N VAL A 387 12.55 14.79 0.14
CA VAL A 387 13.18 16.08 0.54
C VAL A 387 14.30 16.52 -0.43
N ASN A 388 14.86 15.59 -1.20
CA ASN A 388 15.89 15.90 -2.20
C ASN A 388 15.33 16.36 -3.56
N GLU A 389 14.06 16.10 -3.89
CA GLU A 389 13.50 16.50 -5.20
C GLU A 389 13.17 18.00 -5.25
N GLU A 390 12.65 18.59 -4.16
CA GLU A 390 12.38 20.03 -4.10
C GLU A 390 13.64 20.91 -3.98
N THR A 391 14.73 20.39 -3.40
CA THR A 391 16.01 21.11 -3.24
C THR A 391 17.00 20.87 -4.38
N SER A 392 16.83 19.80 -5.17
CA SER A 392 17.58 19.51 -6.41
C SER A 392 17.48 20.64 -7.47
N GLY A 393 16.39 21.42 -7.44
CA GLY A 393 16.15 22.55 -8.34
C GLY A 393 17.07 23.77 -8.16
N ARG A 394 17.95 23.80 -7.15
CA ARG A 394 18.90 24.91 -6.91
C ARG A 394 20.34 24.42 -6.65
N ARG A 395 20.90 23.63 -7.56
CA ARG A 395 22.37 23.48 -7.66
C ARG A 395 23.00 24.80 -8.13
N ALA A 396 23.43 25.65 -7.19
CA ALA A 396 24.43 26.67 -7.48
C ALA A 396 25.78 25.97 -7.75
N PRO A 397 26.56 26.37 -8.78
CA PRO A 397 27.69 25.57 -9.25
C PRO A 397 28.90 25.69 -8.31
N LEU A 398 29.01 24.76 -7.35
CA LEU A 398 30.26 24.44 -6.64
C LEU A 398 31.29 23.74 -7.55
N ALA A 399 31.02 23.63 -8.86
CA ALA A 399 31.96 23.22 -9.89
C ALA A 399 32.99 24.32 -10.26
N ALA A 400 32.80 25.56 -9.80
CA ALA A 400 33.66 26.69 -10.17
C ALA A 400 34.93 26.85 -9.29
N ARG A 401 35.12 26.03 -8.24
CA ARG A 401 36.25 26.17 -7.30
C ARG A 401 37.19 24.96 -7.23
N ILE A 402 36.78 23.82 -7.78
CA ILE A 402 37.59 22.59 -7.86
C ILE A 402 38.32 22.47 -9.21
N SER A 403 37.88 23.22 -10.24
CA SER A 403 38.46 23.22 -11.60
C SER A 403 39.80 23.97 -11.74
N ARG A 404 40.64 24.02 -10.71
CA ARG A 404 42.00 24.61 -10.81
C ARG A 404 43.16 23.66 -10.49
N LEU A 405 42.91 22.37 -10.32
CA LEU A 405 43.97 21.40 -10.01
C LEU A 405 43.93 20.10 -10.83
N ALA A 406 43.03 19.96 -11.80
CA ALA A 406 42.93 18.77 -12.64
C ALA A 406 42.85 19.08 -14.15
N GLU A 407 43.69 20.00 -14.63
CA GLU A 407 44.06 20.06 -16.04
C GLU A 407 45.43 19.38 -16.20
N ARG A 408 45.41 18.08 -16.50
CA ARG A 408 46.45 17.39 -17.27
C ARG A 408 45.96 15.97 -17.60
N SER A 409 45.58 15.83 -18.87
CA SER A 409 45.74 14.62 -19.70
C SER A 409 44.44 14.06 -20.30
N ARG A 410 44.20 14.49 -21.55
CA ARG A 410 43.77 13.74 -22.75
C ARG A 410 42.39 13.05 -22.70
N ALA A 411 41.38 13.47 -23.48
CA ALA A 411 41.21 13.61 -24.94
C ALA A 411 40.60 12.37 -25.63
N ASP A 412 39.56 12.67 -26.42
CA ASP A 412 38.98 12.00 -27.59
C ASP A 412 37.78 11.01 -27.48
N ALA A 413 36.58 11.58 -27.68
CA ALA A 413 35.63 11.41 -28.82
C ALA A 413 34.81 10.09 -29.00
N PRO A 414 33.72 10.06 -29.83
CA PRO A 414 32.35 9.80 -29.35
C PRO A 414 31.52 8.76 -30.17
N LEU A 415 30.21 8.66 -29.86
CA LEU A 415 29.03 8.24 -30.68
C LEU A 415 28.41 6.84 -30.44
N ALA A 416 27.10 6.82 -30.11
CA ALA A 416 25.98 6.40 -30.98
C ALA A 416 24.82 5.67 -30.24
N SER A 417 23.62 6.25 -30.28
CA SER A 417 22.32 5.52 -30.32
C SER A 417 22.01 5.13 -31.78
N PRO A 418 20.97 4.34 -32.17
CA PRO A 418 19.78 3.83 -31.44
C PRO A 418 19.46 2.34 -31.75
N THR A 419 18.31 1.79 -31.29
CA THR A 419 17.27 1.16 -32.18
C THR A 419 16.00 0.80 -31.36
N ALA A 420 14.86 0.99 -32.00
CA ALA A 420 13.49 0.99 -31.50
C ALA A 420 12.82 -0.39 -31.35
N LEU A 421 11.87 -0.46 -30.41
CA LEU A 421 10.90 -1.55 -30.23
C LEU A 421 9.72 -1.45 -31.22
N VAL A 422 9.26 -2.63 -31.63
CA VAL A 422 8.21 -2.90 -32.63
C VAL A 422 6.82 -2.81 -31.98
N ALA A 423 5.91 -2.04 -32.57
CA ALA A 423 4.50 -1.95 -32.15
C ALA A 423 3.65 -3.13 -32.68
N PRO A 424 2.64 -3.62 -31.92
CA PRO A 424 1.72 -4.65 -32.40
C PRO A 424 0.68 -4.09 -33.39
N ARG A 425 0.25 -4.93 -34.34
CA ARG A 425 -0.70 -4.63 -35.41
C ARG A 425 -2.15 -4.73 -34.93
N THR A 426 -2.95 -3.72 -35.24
CA THR A 426 -4.43 -3.70 -35.10
C THR A 426 -5.12 -4.58 -36.17
N PRO A 427 -6.19 -5.33 -35.83
CA PRO A 427 -7.02 -6.00 -36.82
C PRO A 427 -7.97 -5.03 -37.52
N ARG A 428 -8.26 -5.32 -38.79
CA ARG A 428 -9.00 -4.49 -39.73
C ARG A 428 -10.52 -4.64 -39.48
N ARG A 429 -11.19 -3.60 -38.95
CA ARG A 429 -12.66 -3.55 -38.78
C ARG A 429 -13.39 -3.57 -40.13
N ALA A 430 -14.40 -4.43 -40.25
CA ALA A 430 -15.42 -4.33 -41.28
C ALA A 430 -16.37 -3.18 -40.95
N GLN A 431 -16.69 -2.35 -41.93
CA GLN A 431 -17.39 -1.08 -41.76
C GLN A 431 -18.90 -1.29 -41.86
N ALA A 432 -19.58 -1.37 -40.72
CA ALA A 432 -21.03 -1.19 -40.63
C ALA A 432 -21.34 0.32 -40.60
N ALA A 433 -22.46 0.72 -41.23
CA ALA A 433 -22.84 2.13 -41.37
C ALA A 433 -23.16 2.76 -40.01
N ILE A 434 -22.33 3.70 -39.58
CA ILE A 434 -22.52 4.50 -38.36
C ILE A 434 -23.69 5.47 -38.62
N THR A 435 -24.77 5.39 -37.84
CA THR A 435 -25.80 6.42 -37.85
C THR A 435 -25.28 7.66 -37.12
N ASP A 436 -25.27 8.80 -37.81
CA ASP A 436 -24.73 10.10 -37.36
C ASP A 436 -25.58 10.79 -36.26
N ALA A 437 -26.51 10.05 -35.64
CA ALA A 437 -27.45 10.57 -34.66
C ALA A 437 -26.89 10.43 -33.23
N GLU A 438 -26.95 11.51 -32.47
CA GLU A 438 -26.59 11.57 -31.04
C GLU A 438 -27.59 10.73 -30.21
N LEU A 439 -27.08 9.86 -29.33
CA LEU A 439 -27.94 9.08 -28.41
C LEU A 439 -28.55 9.97 -27.34
N ARG A 440 -29.83 9.78 -27.04
CA ARG A 440 -30.52 10.43 -25.92
C ARG A 440 -30.52 9.46 -24.74
N VAL A 441 -29.97 9.88 -23.61
CA VAL A 441 -29.75 9.02 -22.45
C VAL A 441 -30.52 9.54 -21.25
N ALA A 442 -31.17 8.64 -20.51
CA ALA A 442 -31.72 8.93 -19.19
C ALA A 442 -30.76 8.53 -18.07
N VAL A 443 -30.84 9.20 -16.92
CA VAL A 443 -30.33 8.69 -15.64
C VAL A 443 -31.51 8.37 -14.72
N VAL A 444 -31.56 7.15 -14.19
CA VAL A 444 -32.60 6.68 -13.27
C VAL A 444 -31.96 6.45 -11.90
N GLY A 445 -32.37 7.27 -10.93
CA GLY A 445 -31.72 7.45 -9.63
C GLY A 445 -30.81 8.69 -9.65
N VAL A 446 -31.13 9.69 -8.83
CA VAL A 446 -30.31 10.91 -8.66
C VAL A 446 -29.77 10.96 -7.23
N GLY A 447 -29.12 9.86 -6.85
CA GLY A 447 -28.31 9.69 -5.65
C GLY A 447 -26.83 9.91 -5.92
N MET A 448 -25.94 9.40 -5.05
CA MET A 448 -24.49 9.60 -5.17
C MET A 448 -23.93 9.06 -6.50
N ARG A 449 -24.29 7.85 -6.92
CA ARG A 449 -23.78 7.25 -8.17
C ARG A 449 -24.30 7.93 -9.46
N SER A 450 -25.19 8.91 -9.35
CA SER A 450 -25.68 9.67 -10.51
C SER A 450 -24.59 10.53 -11.17
N GLU A 451 -23.45 10.76 -10.51
CA GLU A 451 -22.27 11.39 -11.10
C GLU A 451 -21.76 10.68 -12.36
N LEU A 452 -22.04 9.37 -12.50
CA LEU A 452 -21.76 8.62 -13.73
C LEU A 452 -22.41 9.24 -14.97
N ALA A 453 -23.59 9.83 -14.82
CA ALA A 453 -24.29 10.48 -15.92
C ALA A 453 -23.55 11.75 -16.41
N GLY A 454 -22.64 12.31 -15.59
CA GLY A 454 -21.77 13.42 -15.98
C GLY A 454 -20.76 13.08 -17.08
N TRP A 455 -20.50 11.79 -17.34
CA TRP A 455 -19.62 11.35 -18.42
C TRP A 455 -20.33 11.22 -19.78
N ILE A 456 -21.68 11.32 -19.81
CA ILE A 456 -22.48 11.19 -21.04
C ILE A 456 -22.25 12.38 -21.97
N ASP A 457 -22.31 13.62 -21.48
CA ASP A 457 -22.35 14.86 -22.30
C ASP A 457 -20.96 15.36 -22.75
N ARG A 458 -19.96 14.49 -22.74
CA ARG A 458 -18.59 14.88 -23.07
C ARG A 458 -18.40 15.10 -24.57
N PRO A 459 -17.60 16.10 -24.99
CA PRO A 459 -17.29 16.29 -26.41
C PRO A 459 -16.76 15.00 -27.04
N GLY A 460 -17.49 14.50 -28.05
CA GLY A 460 -17.11 13.27 -28.78
C GLY A 460 -17.74 11.97 -28.26
N SER A 461 -18.47 11.98 -27.14
CA SER A 461 -19.22 10.81 -26.65
C SER A 461 -20.31 10.36 -27.63
N GLY A 462 -20.85 11.32 -28.40
CA GLY A 462 -22.00 11.18 -29.29
C GLY A 462 -23.26 10.72 -28.58
N ALA A 463 -23.41 11.11 -27.33
CA ALA A 463 -24.59 10.93 -26.51
C ALA A 463 -24.87 12.20 -25.71
N ARG A 464 -26.13 12.38 -25.34
CA ARG A 464 -26.60 13.49 -24.52
C ARG A 464 -27.59 13.01 -23.46
N LEU A 465 -27.42 13.47 -22.24
CA LEU A 465 -28.33 13.31 -21.12
C LEU A 465 -29.55 14.22 -21.32
N THR A 466 -30.73 13.62 -21.44
CA THR A 466 -31.97 14.35 -21.73
C THR A 466 -33.00 14.26 -20.63
N VAL A 467 -32.98 13.17 -19.85
CA VAL A 467 -33.96 12.94 -18.77
C VAL A 467 -33.28 12.44 -17.50
N ALA A 468 -33.65 13.01 -16.37
CA ALA A 468 -33.33 12.50 -15.04
C ALA A 468 -34.61 12.00 -14.37
N VAL A 469 -34.55 10.82 -13.75
CA VAL A 469 -35.69 10.18 -13.11
C VAL A 469 -35.37 9.83 -11.67
N ASP A 470 -36.21 10.24 -10.73
CA ASP A 470 -36.10 9.84 -9.33
C ASP A 470 -37.46 9.95 -8.63
N VAL A 471 -37.83 8.95 -7.84
CA VAL A 471 -39.10 8.91 -7.11
C VAL A 471 -39.16 9.94 -5.97
N ASN A 472 -38.01 10.44 -5.50
CA ASN A 472 -37.91 11.45 -4.46
C ASN A 472 -38.02 12.85 -5.07
N PRO A 473 -39.06 13.66 -4.75
CA PRO A 473 -39.19 15.00 -5.32
C PRO A 473 -38.02 15.94 -5.03
N ALA A 474 -37.27 15.72 -3.93
CA ALA A 474 -36.08 16.50 -3.60
C ALA A 474 -34.93 16.31 -4.61
N ALA A 475 -34.95 15.20 -5.36
CA ALA A 475 -33.99 14.90 -6.41
C ALA A 475 -34.08 15.88 -7.58
N ARG A 476 -35.22 16.53 -7.82
CA ARG A 476 -35.39 17.51 -8.90
C ARG A 476 -34.38 18.65 -8.80
N SER A 477 -34.19 19.18 -7.60
CA SER A 477 -33.21 20.24 -7.35
C SER A 477 -31.77 19.73 -7.49
N ARG A 478 -31.50 18.47 -7.15
CA ARG A 478 -30.18 17.84 -7.35
C ARG A 478 -29.88 17.63 -8.83
N ALA A 479 -30.82 17.10 -9.60
CA ALA A 479 -30.68 16.91 -11.05
C ALA A 479 -30.39 18.24 -11.75
N ALA A 480 -31.13 19.30 -11.43
CA ALA A 480 -30.89 20.63 -11.98
C ALA A 480 -29.49 21.18 -11.62
N LYS A 481 -28.97 20.85 -10.44
CA LYS A 481 -27.62 21.25 -9.99
C LYS A 481 -26.52 20.46 -10.69
N LEU A 482 -26.69 19.14 -10.83
CA LEU A 482 -25.67 18.24 -11.39
C LEU A 482 -25.61 18.30 -12.92
N PHE A 483 -26.77 18.35 -13.57
CA PHE A 483 -26.89 18.17 -15.02
C PHE A 483 -27.42 19.41 -15.76
N GLY A 484 -27.77 20.46 -15.03
CA GLY A 484 -28.37 21.68 -15.58
C GLY A 484 -29.89 21.60 -15.73
N THR A 485 -30.50 22.74 -16.05
CA THR A 485 -31.97 22.89 -16.12
C THR A 485 -32.60 22.39 -17.41
N ASP A 486 -31.79 22.05 -18.40
CA ASP A 486 -32.24 21.57 -19.72
C ASP A 486 -32.57 20.06 -19.71
N VAL A 487 -32.16 19.34 -18.66
CA VAL A 487 -32.51 17.93 -18.45
C VAL A 487 -33.90 17.84 -17.84
N GLU A 488 -34.81 17.15 -18.52
CA GLU A 488 -36.18 16.94 -18.04
C GLU A 488 -36.17 16.08 -16.77
N PHE A 489 -36.94 16.45 -15.75
CA PHE A 489 -37.06 15.63 -14.54
C PHE A 489 -38.43 14.94 -14.44
N ARG A 490 -38.43 13.62 -14.30
CA ARG A 490 -39.62 12.78 -14.10
C ARG A 490 -39.57 12.02 -12.77
N GLU A 491 -40.74 11.71 -12.22
CA GLU A 491 -40.86 11.02 -10.91
C GLU A 491 -41.14 9.52 -11.04
N ASP A 492 -41.26 9.01 -12.28
CA ASP A 492 -41.61 7.62 -12.57
C ASP A 492 -40.91 7.15 -13.85
N HIS A 493 -40.04 6.13 -13.75
CA HIS A 493 -39.27 5.60 -14.88
C HIS A 493 -40.14 4.91 -15.92
N ARG A 494 -41.33 4.42 -15.54
CA ARG A 494 -42.28 3.76 -16.45
C ARG A 494 -42.87 4.70 -17.49
N THR A 495 -42.67 6.01 -17.31
CA THR A 495 -43.06 7.02 -18.30
C THR A 495 -42.04 7.17 -19.43
N LEU A 496 -40.85 6.58 -19.31
CA LEU A 496 -39.84 6.59 -20.36
C LEU A 496 -40.24 5.65 -21.51
N THR A 497 -40.07 6.13 -22.73
CA THR A 497 -40.27 5.36 -23.95
C THR A 497 -39.07 5.53 -24.88
N THR A 498 -38.95 4.67 -25.89
CA THR A 498 -37.94 4.84 -26.97
C THR A 498 -38.11 6.14 -27.77
N SER A 499 -39.28 6.77 -27.68
CA SER A 499 -39.49 8.11 -28.25
C SER A 499 -38.89 9.23 -27.41
N ASP A 500 -38.59 8.99 -26.13
CA ASP A 500 -37.93 9.94 -25.21
C ASP A 500 -36.42 9.76 -25.19
N VAL A 501 -35.98 8.51 -25.02
CA VAL A 501 -34.56 8.13 -24.80
C VAL A 501 -34.22 6.83 -25.52
N ASP A 502 -32.97 6.69 -25.90
CA ASP A 502 -32.42 5.50 -26.55
C ASP A 502 -31.75 4.55 -25.53
N ALA A 503 -31.23 5.12 -24.44
CA ALA A 503 -30.57 4.38 -23.36
C ALA A 503 -30.86 4.98 -21.97
N ALA A 504 -30.61 4.21 -20.91
CA ALA A 504 -30.75 4.64 -19.52
C ALA A 504 -29.60 4.08 -18.65
N ILE A 505 -29.04 4.93 -17.79
CA ILE A 505 -28.14 4.55 -16.69
C ILE A 505 -28.96 4.39 -15.42
N VAL A 506 -29.03 3.17 -14.89
CA VAL A 506 -29.76 2.81 -13.66
C VAL A 506 -28.76 2.75 -12.51
N VAL A 507 -28.92 3.67 -11.56
CA VAL A 507 -28.08 3.89 -10.36
C VAL A 507 -28.98 4.04 -9.13
N THR A 508 -30.07 3.28 -9.09
CA THR A 508 -31.02 3.28 -7.99
C THR A 508 -30.52 2.37 -6.85
N PRO A 509 -31.19 2.32 -5.69
CA PRO A 509 -30.84 1.34 -4.67
C PRO A 509 -31.04 -0.11 -5.15
N ASP A 510 -30.19 -1.02 -4.68
CA ASP A 510 -30.05 -2.38 -5.23
C ASP A 510 -31.36 -3.19 -5.25
N ASP A 511 -32.21 -3.01 -4.23
CA ASP A 511 -33.52 -3.67 -4.11
C ASP A 511 -34.54 -3.26 -5.18
N THR A 512 -34.24 -2.19 -5.92
CA THR A 512 -35.09 -1.68 -7.00
C THR A 512 -34.56 -2.00 -8.38
N HIS A 513 -33.31 -2.47 -8.51
CA HIS A 513 -32.63 -2.69 -9.79
C HIS A 513 -33.45 -3.56 -10.74
N ALA A 514 -33.96 -4.69 -10.26
CA ALA A 514 -34.70 -5.63 -11.10
C ALA A 514 -35.97 -5.02 -11.70
N ALA A 515 -36.81 -4.41 -10.87
CA ALA A 515 -38.05 -3.79 -11.33
C ALA A 515 -37.77 -2.68 -12.36
N VAL A 516 -36.80 -1.80 -12.06
CA VAL A 516 -36.45 -0.68 -12.94
C VAL A 516 -35.85 -1.17 -14.26
N ALA A 517 -34.87 -2.07 -14.22
CA ALA A 517 -34.21 -2.59 -15.41
C ALA A 517 -35.18 -3.37 -16.30
N ILE A 518 -36.04 -4.22 -15.72
CA ILE A 518 -37.03 -4.99 -16.47
C ILE A 518 -38.03 -4.07 -17.19
N ASP A 519 -38.52 -3.02 -16.52
CA ASP A 519 -39.44 -2.07 -17.14
C ASP A 519 -38.80 -1.36 -18.34
N LEU A 520 -37.53 -0.94 -18.22
CA LEU A 520 -36.79 -0.26 -19.29
C LEU A 520 -36.46 -1.18 -20.46
N LEU A 521 -35.99 -2.40 -20.18
CA LEU A 521 -35.70 -3.41 -21.20
C LEU A 521 -36.98 -3.80 -21.97
N ARG A 522 -38.12 -3.95 -21.28
CA ARG A 522 -39.43 -4.18 -21.92
C ARG A 522 -39.89 -3.01 -22.77
N ALA A 523 -39.53 -1.78 -22.39
CA ALA A 523 -39.79 -0.59 -23.19
C ALA A 523 -38.89 -0.49 -24.44
N GLY A 524 -37.88 -1.35 -24.58
CA GLY A 524 -36.93 -1.34 -25.70
C GLY A 524 -35.74 -0.41 -25.48
N ILE A 525 -35.53 0.10 -24.27
CA ILE A 525 -34.46 1.05 -23.92
C ILE A 525 -33.21 0.26 -23.54
N ALA A 526 -32.04 0.66 -24.06
CA ALA A 526 -30.77 0.06 -23.66
C ALA A 526 -30.42 0.43 -22.21
N VAL A 527 -29.98 -0.53 -21.40
CA VAL A 527 -29.75 -0.33 -19.97
C VAL A 527 -28.28 -0.50 -19.62
N TYR A 528 -27.68 0.53 -19.04
CA TYR A 528 -26.54 0.39 -18.14
C TYR A 528 -27.10 0.21 -16.73
N LEU A 529 -26.77 -0.89 -16.06
CA LEU A 529 -27.20 -1.18 -14.71
C LEU A 529 -26.00 -1.20 -13.77
N GLU A 530 -25.99 -0.31 -12.78
CA GLU A 530 -24.95 -0.36 -11.73
C GLU A 530 -24.97 -1.69 -10.97
N LYS A 531 -23.84 -2.03 -10.38
CA LYS A 531 -23.69 -3.28 -9.62
C LYS A 531 -24.26 -3.11 -8.20
N PRO A 532 -24.79 -4.19 -7.58
CA PRO A 532 -24.95 -5.53 -8.15
C PRO A 532 -26.11 -5.61 -9.15
N LEU A 533 -26.08 -6.61 -10.04
CA LEU A 533 -27.16 -6.85 -11.01
C LEU A 533 -28.55 -6.95 -10.35
N ALA A 534 -28.64 -7.66 -9.22
CA ALA A 534 -29.82 -7.73 -8.36
C ALA A 534 -29.41 -8.21 -6.95
N ILE A 535 -30.35 -8.17 -5.99
CA ILE A 535 -30.14 -8.69 -4.63
C ILE A 535 -30.55 -10.17 -4.45
N SER A 536 -31.08 -10.80 -5.50
CA SER A 536 -31.47 -12.21 -5.53
C SER A 536 -31.05 -12.85 -6.85
N ILE A 537 -30.90 -14.19 -6.85
CA ILE A 537 -30.55 -14.96 -8.05
C ILE A 537 -31.71 -14.93 -9.06
N ASP A 538 -32.93 -15.12 -8.60
CA ASP A 538 -34.13 -15.16 -9.45
C ASP A 538 -34.32 -13.85 -10.21
N ASP A 539 -34.12 -12.71 -9.53
CA ASP A 539 -34.21 -11.39 -10.16
C ASP A 539 -33.07 -11.15 -11.15
N ALA A 540 -31.84 -11.57 -10.81
CA ALA A 540 -30.71 -11.47 -11.73
C ALA A 540 -30.97 -12.27 -13.01
N ASP A 541 -31.46 -13.50 -12.88
CA ASP A 541 -31.81 -14.34 -14.02
C ASP A 541 -32.97 -13.75 -14.82
N GLU A 542 -33.97 -13.14 -14.18
CA GLU A 542 -35.09 -12.48 -14.87
C GLU A 542 -34.66 -11.25 -15.67
N ILE A 543 -33.74 -10.42 -15.16
CA ILE A 543 -33.19 -9.29 -15.93
C ILE A 543 -32.53 -9.80 -17.22
N LEU A 544 -31.73 -10.86 -17.11
CA LEU A 544 -31.05 -11.49 -18.25
C LEU A 544 -32.05 -12.09 -19.26
N ARG A 545 -33.08 -12.80 -18.77
CA ARG A 545 -34.16 -13.34 -19.62
C ARG A 545 -34.90 -12.23 -20.35
N VAL A 546 -35.25 -11.14 -19.67
CA VAL A 546 -35.97 -10.03 -20.29
C VAL A 546 -35.12 -9.34 -21.35
N ALA A 547 -33.83 -9.11 -21.09
CA ALA A 547 -32.90 -8.55 -22.09
C ALA A 547 -32.79 -9.44 -23.34
N GLU A 548 -32.66 -10.75 -23.17
CA GLU A 548 -32.67 -11.71 -24.29
C GLU A 548 -34.00 -11.65 -25.06
N GLN A 549 -35.12 -11.70 -24.34
CA GLN A 549 -36.47 -11.75 -24.94
C GLN A 549 -36.75 -10.50 -25.78
N THR A 550 -36.45 -9.32 -25.25
CA THR A 550 -36.70 -8.03 -25.92
C THR A 550 -35.63 -7.70 -26.96
N GLY A 551 -34.43 -8.30 -26.85
CA GLY A 551 -33.26 -7.93 -27.63
C GLY A 551 -32.69 -6.56 -27.25
N SER A 552 -33.09 -6.00 -26.11
CA SER A 552 -32.57 -4.73 -25.61
C SER A 552 -31.20 -4.94 -24.97
N LYS A 553 -30.28 -4.03 -25.28
CA LYS A 553 -28.90 -4.10 -24.80
C LYS A 553 -28.84 -3.90 -23.29
N LEU A 554 -28.21 -4.84 -22.60
CA LEU A 554 -27.90 -4.78 -21.17
C LEU A 554 -26.40 -4.70 -20.96
N TYR A 555 -25.97 -3.73 -20.16
CA TYR A 555 -24.58 -3.51 -19.77
C TYR A 555 -24.51 -3.39 -18.25
N ILE A 556 -23.51 -4.02 -17.62
CA ILE A 556 -23.37 -4.00 -16.15
C ILE A 556 -22.18 -3.15 -15.72
N GLY A 557 -22.39 -2.29 -14.72
CA GLY A 557 -21.41 -1.37 -14.13
C GLY A 557 -20.29 -2.03 -13.31
N HIS A 558 -19.71 -3.13 -13.79
CA HIS A 558 -18.49 -3.72 -13.23
C HIS A 558 -17.24 -2.95 -13.67
N ASN A 559 -17.16 -1.69 -13.26
CA ASN A 559 -16.09 -0.75 -13.61
C ASN A 559 -14.68 -1.26 -13.24
N MET A 560 -14.53 -2.19 -12.29
CA MET A 560 -13.22 -2.75 -11.92
C MET A 560 -12.49 -3.45 -13.05
N ARG A 561 -13.20 -3.97 -14.05
CA ARG A 561 -12.56 -4.54 -15.24
C ARG A 561 -11.79 -3.50 -16.05
N HIS A 562 -12.12 -2.21 -15.87
CA HIS A 562 -11.44 -1.08 -16.49
C HIS A 562 -10.33 -0.46 -15.60
N MET A 563 -10.22 -0.85 -14.32
CA MET A 563 -9.14 -0.36 -13.45
C MET A 563 -7.77 -0.83 -13.95
N ALA A 564 -6.80 0.08 -13.93
CA ALA A 564 -5.44 -0.16 -14.41
C ALA A 564 -4.79 -1.38 -13.73
N VAL A 565 -4.93 -1.51 -12.41
CA VAL A 565 -4.38 -2.64 -11.64
C VAL A 565 -4.96 -3.99 -12.07
N VAL A 566 -6.27 -4.08 -12.29
CA VAL A 566 -6.94 -5.34 -12.66
C VAL A 566 -6.56 -5.73 -14.09
N ARG A 567 -6.55 -4.78 -15.02
CA ARG A 567 -6.09 -4.99 -16.40
C ARG A 567 -4.63 -5.42 -16.45
N LEU A 568 -3.77 -4.79 -15.66
CA LEU A 568 -2.36 -5.16 -15.56
C LEU A 568 -2.18 -6.60 -15.05
N MET A 569 -2.89 -6.99 -13.99
CA MET A 569 -2.88 -8.38 -13.50
C MET A 569 -3.39 -9.35 -14.57
N ARG A 570 -4.47 -9.00 -15.28
CA ARG A 570 -5.02 -9.82 -16.37
C ARG A 570 -4.01 -9.99 -17.51
N ASP A 571 -3.31 -8.93 -17.88
CA ASP A 571 -2.27 -8.96 -18.92
C ASP A 571 -1.08 -9.84 -18.52
N ILE A 572 -0.62 -9.76 -17.26
CA ILE A 572 0.45 -10.63 -16.73
C ILE A 572 0.03 -12.11 -16.81
N ILE A 573 -1.20 -12.43 -16.43
CA ILE A 573 -1.76 -13.79 -16.53
C ILE A 573 -1.83 -14.23 -18.00
N ALA A 574 -2.35 -13.38 -18.88
CA ALA A 574 -2.48 -13.67 -20.30
C ALA A 574 -1.12 -13.88 -21.01
N ARG A 575 -0.06 -13.20 -20.55
CA ARG A 575 1.32 -13.44 -21.01
C ARG A 575 1.91 -14.76 -20.51
N GLY A 576 1.22 -15.47 -19.63
CA GLY A 576 1.64 -16.77 -19.09
C GLY A 576 2.73 -16.66 -18.02
N GLU A 577 2.97 -15.48 -17.45
CA GLU A 577 4.10 -15.26 -16.53
C GLU A 577 4.02 -16.05 -15.23
N ILE A 578 2.83 -16.54 -14.88
CA ILE A 578 2.56 -17.39 -13.71
C ILE A 578 2.01 -18.77 -14.08
N GLY A 579 1.96 -19.11 -15.37
CA GLY A 579 1.38 -20.36 -15.87
C GLY A 579 -0.15 -20.41 -15.72
N GLU A 580 -0.69 -21.63 -15.52
CA GLU A 580 -2.13 -21.85 -15.35
C GLU A 580 -2.56 -21.45 -13.92
N VAL A 581 -3.57 -20.59 -13.79
CA VAL A 581 -4.08 -20.15 -12.48
C VAL A 581 -4.63 -21.36 -11.70
N LYS A 582 -4.26 -21.45 -10.40
CA LYS A 582 -4.72 -22.48 -9.47
C LYS A 582 -5.38 -21.92 -8.21
N SER A 583 -5.03 -20.70 -7.82
CA SER A 583 -5.67 -20.04 -6.69
C SER A 583 -5.72 -18.52 -6.82
N VAL A 584 -6.74 -17.89 -6.23
CA VAL A 584 -6.90 -16.44 -6.17
C VAL A 584 -7.35 -16.04 -4.76
N TRP A 585 -6.62 -15.17 -4.08
CA TRP A 585 -6.99 -14.64 -2.76
C TRP A 585 -7.22 -13.14 -2.87
N CYS A 586 -8.21 -12.62 -2.16
CA CYS A 586 -8.46 -11.19 -2.09
C CYS A 586 -8.76 -10.77 -0.65
N ARG A 587 -7.88 -9.91 -0.11
CA ARG A 587 -8.08 -9.22 1.17
C ARG A 587 -8.55 -7.80 0.89
N HIS A 588 -9.69 -7.42 1.46
CA HIS A 588 -10.29 -6.12 1.25
C HIS A 588 -10.48 -5.37 2.57
N PHE A 589 -9.73 -4.29 2.71
CA PHE A 589 -9.82 -3.37 3.83
C PHE A 589 -10.75 -2.23 3.41
N VAL A 590 -11.90 -2.12 4.08
CA VAL A 590 -12.95 -1.15 3.74
C VAL A 590 -13.01 -0.11 4.86
N GLY A 591 -11.99 0.75 4.95
CA GLY A 591 -11.79 1.56 6.15
C GLY A 591 -12.88 2.61 6.42
N ASN A 592 -13.52 3.10 5.36
CA ASN A 592 -14.67 4.00 5.44
C ASN A 592 -16.01 3.24 5.53
N GLY A 593 -16.00 1.94 5.86
CA GLY A 593 -17.17 1.07 5.77
C GLY A 593 -18.36 1.55 6.60
N GLY A 594 -18.12 2.09 7.80
CA GLY A 594 -19.16 2.68 8.64
C GLY A 594 -19.95 3.81 7.94
N ASP A 595 -19.26 4.67 7.20
CA ASP A 595 -19.89 5.79 6.48
C ASP A 595 -20.55 5.36 5.18
N TYR A 596 -19.95 4.39 4.48
CA TYR A 596 -20.42 3.94 3.17
C TYR A 596 -21.58 2.95 3.25
N TYR A 597 -21.63 2.11 4.28
CA TYR A 597 -22.54 0.96 4.30
C TYR A 597 -23.43 0.87 5.54
N PHE A 598 -23.15 1.63 6.60
CA PHE A 598 -23.87 1.51 7.88
C PHE A 598 -24.73 2.73 8.25
N LYS A 599 -24.76 3.78 7.42
CA LYS A 599 -25.55 5.02 7.66
C LYS A 599 -26.82 5.14 6.81
N ASP A 600 -26.95 4.34 5.77
CA ASP A 600 -28.10 4.35 4.86
C ASP A 600 -28.62 2.92 4.61
N TRP A 601 -29.37 2.74 3.53
CA TRP A 601 -30.08 1.51 3.20
C TRP A 601 -29.19 0.29 2.98
N HIS A 602 -27.89 0.48 2.75
CA HIS A 602 -26.96 -0.63 2.60
C HIS A 602 -26.92 -1.53 3.84
N ALA A 603 -27.22 -0.96 5.02
CA ALA A 603 -27.17 -1.63 6.31
C ALA A 603 -28.35 -2.57 6.59
N ASP A 604 -29.41 -2.49 5.77
CA ASP A 604 -30.63 -3.28 5.85
C ASP A 604 -30.56 -4.45 4.87
N ARG A 605 -30.50 -5.67 5.40
CA ARG A 605 -30.40 -6.89 4.60
C ARG A 605 -31.58 -7.08 3.65
N ALA A 606 -32.76 -6.52 3.95
CA ALA A 606 -33.91 -6.60 3.06
C ALA A 606 -33.68 -5.79 1.77
N ARG A 607 -32.72 -4.85 1.81
CA ARG A 607 -32.39 -3.96 0.69
C ARG A 607 -31.07 -4.29 0.00
N SER A 608 -30.16 -4.98 0.68
CA SER A 608 -28.81 -5.26 0.17
C SER A 608 -28.40 -6.74 0.17
N ASN A 609 -29.22 -7.66 0.72
CA ASN A 609 -28.91 -9.06 1.04
C ASN A 609 -27.84 -9.21 2.16
N GLY A 610 -26.67 -8.62 1.95
CA GLY A 610 -25.50 -8.63 2.81
C GLY A 610 -24.30 -8.03 2.07
N LEU A 611 -23.25 -7.67 2.80
CA LEU A 611 -22.11 -6.97 2.20
C LEU A 611 -21.22 -7.87 1.34
N LEU A 612 -21.33 -9.21 1.42
CA LEU A 612 -20.71 -10.12 0.46
C LEU A 612 -21.29 -9.93 -0.95
N LEU A 613 -22.56 -9.50 -1.05
CA LEU A 613 -23.19 -9.15 -2.32
C LEU A 613 -22.93 -7.68 -2.66
N GLN A 614 -23.36 -6.78 -1.78
CA GLN A 614 -23.37 -5.36 -2.10
C GLN A 614 -21.98 -4.80 -2.43
N LYS A 615 -21.00 -5.13 -1.58
CA LYS A 615 -19.60 -4.72 -1.75
C LYS A 615 -18.79 -5.81 -2.46
N GLY A 616 -18.98 -7.06 -2.04
CA GLY A 616 -18.19 -8.19 -2.53
C GLY A 616 -18.42 -8.60 -3.98
N ALA A 617 -19.60 -8.36 -4.59
CA ALA A 617 -19.86 -8.76 -5.98
C ALA A 617 -18.81 -8.23 -6.97
N HIS A 618 -18.26 -7.06 -6.70
CA HIS A 618 -17.22 -6.44 -7.52
C HIS A 618 -15.91 -7.23 -7.49
N ASP A 619 -15.46 -7.62 -6.30
CA ASP A 619 -14.25 -8.40 -6.10
C ASP A 619 -14.43 -9.85 -6.56
N ILE A 620 -15.62 -10.42 -6.37
CA ILE A 620 -15.97 -11.76 -6.85
C ILE A 620 -15.91 -11.81 -8.38
N ASP A 621 -16.41 -10.79 -9.07
CA ASP A 621 -16.29 -10.67 -10.53
C ASP A 621 -14.83 -10.57 -10.99
N VAL A 622 -14.00 -9.79 -10.30
CA VAL A 622 -12.56 -9.72 -10.58
C VAL A 622 -11.90 -11.08 -10.40
N ILE A 623 -12.22 -11.80 -9.33
CA ILE A 623 -11.71 -13.16 -9.08
C ILE A 623 -12.12 -14.10 -10.21
N HIS A 624 -13.38 -14.10 -10.63
CA HIS A 624 -13.87 -14.90 -11.76
C HIS A 624 -13.13 -14.54 -13.05
N TRP A 625 -12.93 -13.26 -13.32
CA TRP A 625 -12.30 -12.76 -14.53
C TRP A 625 -10.81 -13.12 -14.59
N LEU A 626 -10.07 -12.92 -13.50
CA LEU A 626 -8.65 -13.29 -13.41
C LEU A 626 -8.47 -14.82 -13.52
N ALA A 627 -9.35 -15.61 -12.90
CA ALA A 627 -9.33 -17.06 -12.97
C ALA A 627 -9.86 -17.64 -14.29
N GLY A 628 -10.63 -16.86 -15.07
CA GLY A 628 -11.28 -17.32 -16.31
C GLY A 628 -12.36 -18.38 -16.09
N SER A 629 -13.03 -18.38 -14.94
CA SER A 629 -14.11 -19.34 -14.61
C SER A 629 -14.98 -18.82 -13.46
N TYR A 630 -16.16 -19.41 -13.27
CA TYR A 630 -17.13 -19.00 -12.26
C TYR A 630 -17.17 -19.95 -11.06
N THR A 631 -17.67 -19.44 -9.93
CA THR A 631 -17.79 -20.21 -8.68
C THR A 631 -18.86 -21.29 -8.79
N ARG A 632 -18.50 -22.52 -8.40
CA ARG A 632 -19.37 -23.70 -8.32
C ARG A 632 -19.93 -23.94 -6.93
N ASP A 633 -19.08 -23.85 -5.90
CA ASP A 633 -19.50 -23.99 -4.50
C ASP A 633 -18.78 -22.99 -3.60
N VAL A 634 -19.42 -22.66 -2.48
CA VAL A 634 -18.93 -21.73 -1.47
C VAL A 634 -19.11 -22.25 -0.05
N VAL A 635 -18.24 -21.78 0.84
CA VAL A 635 -18.43 -21.80 2.30
C VAL A 635 -18.05 -20.43 2.83
N ALA A 636 -18.86 -19.85 3.71
CA ALA A 636 -18.60 -18.51 4.23
C ALA A 636 -18.82 -18.40 5.74
N MET A 637 -18.20 -17.40 6.33
CA MET A 637 -18.36 -17.02 7.74
C MET A 637 -18.20 -15.51 7.89
N GLY A 638 -18.77 -14.97 8.96
CA GLY A 638 -18.76 -13.54 9.25
C GLY A 638 -19.75 -13.21 10.34
N ASP A 639 -19.72 -11.97 10.78
CA ASP A 639 -20.54 -11.52 11.90
C ASP A 639 -20.74 -10.00 11.81
N LEU A 640 -21.75 -9.49 12.51
CA LEU A 640 -21.88 -8.08 12.83
C LEU A 640 -21.14 -7.82 14.15
N SER A 641 -19.82 -7.75 14.03
CA SER A 641 -18.88 -7.80 15.15
C SER A 641 -18.75 -6.48 15.91
N LEU A 642 -18.95 -5.35 15.23
CA LEU A 642 -18.59 -4.02 15.73
C LEU A 642 -19.74 -3.03 15.63
N TYR A 643 -20.25 -2.75 14.43
CA TYR A 643 -21.24 -1.68 14.20
C TYR A 643 -22.64 -2.01 14.75
N GLY A 644 -22.92 -3.29 15.03
CA GLY A 644 -24.14 -3.69 15.74
C GLY A 644 -24.22 -3.14 17.16
N SER A 645 -23.07 -2.90 17.80
CA SER A 645 -22.99 -2.42 19.19
C SER A 645 -23.25 -0.92 19.35
N ILE A 646 -23.19 -0.15 18.26
CA ILE A 646 -23.39 1.30 18.28
C ILE A 646 -24.89 1.58 18.33
N THR A 647 -25.35 2.24 19.38
CA THR A 647 -26.79 2.48 19.61
C THR A 647 -27.28 3.84 19.12
N ASP A 648 -26.36 4.71 18.71
CA ASP A 648 -26.67 6.01 18.11
C ASP A 648 -27.15 5.78 16.67
N ARG A 649 -28.48 5.84 16.49
CA ARG A 649 -29.16 5.59 15.22
C ARG A 649 -29.88 6.84 14.73
N GLU A 650 -29.81 7.10 13.43
CA GLU A 650 -30.46 8.24 12.77
C GLU A 650 -31.03 7.82 11.42
N ASP A 651 -32.31 8.13 11.17
CA ASP A 651 -32.89 8.01 9.83
C ASP A 651 -32.41 9.18 8.96
N ARG A 652 -31.53 8.85 8.01
CA ARG A 652 -30.96 9.80 7.04
C ARG A 652 -31.68 9.78 5.69
N SER A 653 -32.93 9.28 5.65
CA SER A 653 -33.74 9.27 4.43
C SER A 653 -33.82 10.67 3.81
N GLY A 654 -33.26 10.80 2.60
CA GLY A 654 -33.23 12.06 1.85
C GLY A 654 -31.91 12.85 1.92
N GLN A 655 -30.97 12.42 2.76
CA GLN A 655 -29.56 12.85 2.71
C GLN A 655 -28.78 11.94 1.75
N LEU A 656 -27.61 12.39 1.31
CA LEU A 656 -26.63 11.60 0.56
C LEU A 656 -25.34 11.46 1.40
N MET A 657 -24.48 10.50 1.06
CA MET A 657 -23.30 10.20 1.87
C MET A 657 -22.32 11.35 2.03
N ASP A 658 -22.22 12.26 1.06
CA ASP A 658 -21.46 13.51 1.20
C ASP A 658 -21.95 14.39 2.37
N ASP A 659 -23.20 14.26 2.79
CA ASP A 659 -23.76 15.00 3.93
C ASP A 659 -23.25 14.48 5.28
N TRP A 660 -22.75 13.23 5.34
CA TRP A 660 -22.34 12.58 6.60
C TRP A 660 -20.94 11.96 6.61
N PHE A 661 -20.28 11.88 5.46
CA PHE A 661 -18.95 11.30 5.32
C PHE A 661 -17.90 12.15 6.04
N SER A 662 -17.02 11.48 6.79
CA SER A 662 -15.89 12.13 7.41
C SER A 662 -14.76 11.14 7.68
N LEU A 663 -13.55 11.51 7.26
CA LEU A 663 -12.31 10.80 7.62
C LEU A 663 -12.00 10.89 9.13
N ASP A 664 -12.68 11.78 9.87
CA ASP A 664 -12.53 11.91 11.32
C ASP A 664 -13.34 10.85 12.10
N ASN A 665 -14.18 10.05 11.43
CA ASN A 665 -14.98 8.99 12.04
C ASN A 665 -14.13 7.74 12.38
N TRP A 666 -13.05 7.95 13.13
CA TRP A 666 -12.09 6.95 13.56
C TRP A 666 -11.69 7.19 15.04
N PRO A 667 -11.57 6.16 15.89
CA PRO A 667 -11.71 4.71 15.65
C PRO A 667 -13.16 4.29 15.32
N PRO A 668 -13.42 3.10 14.74
CA PRO A 668 -14.74 2.76 14.17
C PRO A 668 -15.89 2.79 15.18
N LEU A 669 -15.61 2.59 16.48
CA LEU A 669 -16.60 2.72 17.55
C LEU A 669 -17.00 4.18 17.88
N SER A 670 -16.34 5.18 17.31
CA SER A 670 -16.74 6.59 17.42
C SER A 670 -17.79 6.99 16.39
N GLN A 671 -18.17 6.10 15.48
CA GLN A 671 -19.27 6.31 14.54
C GLN A 671 -20.57 6.65 15.26
N SER A 672 -21.38 7.51 14.64
CA SER A 672 -22.68 7.96 15.15
C SER A 672 -23.68 8.14 14.02
N GLY A 673 -24.97 8.15 14.35
CA GLY A 673 -26.06 8.29 13.40
C GLY A 673 -26.03 7.21 12.33
N LEU A 674 -25.80 5.96 12.75
CA LEU A 674 -25.93 4.78 11.91
C LEU A 674 -27.40 4.56 11.53
N ASN A 675 -27.66 3.76 10.50
CA ASN A 675 -29.02 3.47 10.07
C ASN A 675 -29.84 2.84 11.22
N PRO A 676 -31.16 3.12 11.34
CA PRO A 676 -32.02 2.48 12.33
C PRO A 676 -32.04 0.94 12.23
N VAL A 677 -31.83 0.40 11.03
CA VAL A 677 -31.64 -1.03 10.77
C VAL A 677 -30.16 -1.26 10.43
N VAL A 678 -29.46 -2.01 11.29
CA VAL A 678 -28.11 -2.49 11.00
C VAL A 678 -28.09 -3.98 11.29
N ASP A 679 -28.20 -4.76 10.22
CA ASP A 679 -28.39 -6.19 10.34
C ASP A 679 -27.69 -7.01 9.24
N VAL A 680 -26.74 -6.36 8.55
CA VAL A 680 -25.72 -6.94 7.67
C VAL A 680 -24.39 -7.10 8.40
N GLU A 681 -23.56 -8.01 7.92
CA GLU A 681 -22.26 -8.37 8.50
C GLU A 681 -21.19 -7.30 8.21
N ASP A 682 -20.44 -6.86 9.22
CA ASP A 682 -19.36 -5.86 9.08
C ASP A 682 -17.97 -6.51 8.91
N THR A 683 -17.87 -7.81 9.14
CA THR A 683 -16.75 -8.64 8.70
C THR A 683 -17.28 -9.94 8.11
N SER A 684 -16.74 -10.33 6.97
CA SER A 684 -17.18 -11.55 6.28
C SER A 684 -16.09 -12.08 5.37
N MET A 685 -16.02 -13.40 5.23
CA MET A 685 -15.10 -14.10 4.35
C MET A 685 -15.79 -15.30 3.70
N MET A 686 -15.37 -15.63 2.48
CA MET A 686 -15.85 -16.79 1.73
C MET A 686 -14.70 -17.51 1.04
N LEU A 687 -14.81 -18.84 1.04
CA LEU A 687 -14.00 -19.74 0.23
C LEU A 687 -14.84 -20.19 -0.96
N MET A 688 -14.22 -20.24 -2.13
CA MET A 688 -14.83 -20.58 -3.40
C MET A 688 -14.08 -21.74 -4.05
N ARG A 689 -14.83 -22.61 -4.72
CA ARG A 689 -14.29 -23.52 -5.72
C ARG A 689 -14.92 -23.16 -7.05
N LEU A 690 -14.11 -22.83 -8.05
CA LEU A 690 -14.56 -22.51 -9.39
C LEU A 690 -14.69 -23.78 -10.24
N ASP A 691 -15.46 -23.72 -11.33
CA ASP A 691 -15.70 -24.86 -12.23
C ASP A 691 -14.42 -25.40 -12.90
N SER A 692 -13.43 -24.54 -13.10
CA SER A 692 -12.09 -24.90 -13.56
C SER A 692 -11.28 -25.73 -12.55
N GLY A 693 -11.75 -25.80 -11.30
CA GLY A 693 -11.01 -26.37 -10.18
C GLY A 693 -10.14 -25.37 -9.41
N VAL A 694 -10.07 -24.10 -9.84
CA VAL A 694 -9.41 -23.01 -9.10
C VAL A 694 -10.04 -22.85 -7.72
N LEU A 695 -9.20 -22.70 -6.69
CA LEU A 695 -9.64 -22.40 -5.32
C LEU A 695 -9.45 -20.91 -5.05
N ALA A 696 -10.48 -20.22 -4.59
CA ALA A 696 -10.38 -18.80 -4.29
C ALA A 696 -10.87 -18.44 -2.89
N SER A 697 -10.41 -17.30 -2.38
CA SER A 697 -10.92 -16.70 -1.15
C SER A 697 -11.15 -15.20 -1.33
N TYR A 698 -12.19 -14.70 -0.66
CA TYR A 698 -12.49 -13.28 -0.55
C TYR A 698 -12.79 -12.95 0.90
N GLU A 699 -12.09 -11.97 1.47
CA GLU A 699 -12.30 -11.49 2.82
C GLU A 699 -12.48 -9.98 2.85
N GLN A 700 -13.45 -9.49 3.62
CA GLN A 700 -13.68 -8.05 3.80
C GLN A 700 -13.87 -7.67 5.27
N CYS A 701 -13.40 -6.48 5.62
CA CYS A 701 -13.55 -5.90 6.95
C CYS A 701 -13.87 -4.40 6.84
N HIS A 702 -15.02 -3.98 7.39
CA HIS A 702 -15.61 -2.64 7.22
C HIS A 702 -15.21 -1.61 8.27
N PHE A 703 -14.20 -1.94 9.09
CA PHE A 703 -13.76 -1.13 10.21
C PHE A 703 -12.23 -1.07 10.34
N THR A 704 -11.54 -1.16 9.20
CA THR A 704 -10.07 -1.03 9.09
C THR A 704 -9.65 0.45 9.07
N PRO A 705 -8.41 0.81 9.42
CA PRO A 705 -7.96 2.21 9.36
C PRO A 705 -7.77 2.72 7.92
N ASP A 706 -7.52 1.81 6.98
CA ASP A 706 -7.15 2.05 5.60
C ASP A 706 -8.16 1.43 4.64
N TYR A 707 -8.19 1.95 3.41
CA TYR A 707 -9.08 1.51 2.34
C TYR A 707 -8.25 1.05 1.14
N TRP A 708 -8.16 -0.26 0.92
CA TRP A 708 -7.49 -0.83 -0.25
C TRP A 708 -7.75 -2.34 -0.34
N ARG A 709 -7.37 -2.92 -1.47
CA ARG A 709 -7.53 -4.32 -1.83
C ARG A 709 -6.20 -4.94 -2.18
N ASN A 710 -6.08 -6.23 -1.90
CA ASN A 710 -4.90 -7.00 -2.24
C ASN A 710 -5.33 -8.35 -2.84
N TYR A 711 -5.14 -8.48 -4.15
CA TYR A 711 -5.30 -9.69 -4.91
C TYR A 711 -3.96 -10.42 -4.99
N THR A 712 -3.98 -11.70 -4.64
CA THR A 712 -2.86 -12.63 -4.87
C THR A 712 -3.33 -13.74 -5.79
N VAL A 713 -2.75 -13.85 -6.99
CA VAL A 713 -3.09 -14.90 -7.96
C VAL A 713 -1.92 -15.86 -8.07
N ILE A 714 -2.17 -17.14 -7.81
CA ILE A 714 -1.15 -18.21 -7.84
C ILE A 714 -1.45 -19.14 -8.99
N GLY A 715 -0.46 -19.36 -9.85
CA GLY A 715 -0.51 -20.32 -10.94
C GLY A 715 0.57 -21.41 -10.84
N THR A 716 0.68 -22.24 -11.87
CA THR A 716 1.59 -23.38 -11.92
C THR A 716 3.06 -23.00 -12.02
N GLU A 717 3.36 -21.80 -12.52
CA GLU A 717 4.72 -21.33 -12.79
C GLU A 717 5.09 -20.07 -11.99
N GLY A 718 4.17 -19.55 -11.17
CA GLY A 718 4.45 -18.40 -10.32
C GLY A 718 3.22 -17.89 -9.57
N ARG A 719 3.35 -16.73 -8.94
CA ARG A 719 2.25 -15.94 -8.39
C ARG A 719 2.43 -14.47 -8.73
N LEU A 720 1.35 -13.71 -8.73
CA LEU A 720 1.38 -12.25 -8.76
C LEU A 720 0.60 -11.68 -7.58
N GLU A 721 0.91 -10.44 -7.19
CA GLU A 721 0.24 -9.73 -6.10
C GLU A 721 0.29 -8.22 -6.33
N ASN A 722 -0.81 -7.50 -6.09
CA ASN A 722 -0.83 -6.03 -6.12
C ASN A 722 -0.59 -5.41 -4.74
N PHE A 723 0.13 -4.28 -4.74
CA PHE A 723 0.39 -3.44 -3.58
C PHE A 723 -0.04 -2.01 -3.94
N GLY A 724 -1.22 -1.63 -3.44
CA GLY A 724 -1.96 -0.46 -3.91
C GLY A 724 -2.89 -0.79 -5.09
N ASP A 725 -3.94 0.00 -5.25
CA ASP A 725 -4.98 -0.16 -6.28
C ASP A 725 -4.95 0.95 -7.34
N ASP A 726 -4.20 2.03 -7.08
CA ASP A 726 -4.15 3.27 -7.86
C ASP A 726 -2.72 3.57 -8.36
N ASP A 727 -2.56 4.72 -9.02
CA ASP A 727 -1.27 5.25 -9.47
C ASP A 727 -0.27 5.34 -8.30
N GLY A 728 0.98 4.93 -8.58
CA GLY A 728 2.02 4.76 -7.55
C GLY A 728 2.02 3.40 -6.85
N GLY A 729 1.00 2.58 -7.06
CA GLY A 729 1.00 1.16 -6.67
C GLY A 729 1.76 0.26 -7.66
N VAL A 730 1.86 -1.03 -7.34
CA VAL A 730 2.64 -1.99 -8.13
C VAL A 730 2.03 -3.39 -8.14
N VAL A 731 2.11 -4.08 -9.27
CA VAL A 731 1.87 -5.53 -9.37
C VAL A 731 3.21 -6.26 -9.46
N ARG A 732 3.49 -7.13 -8.50
CA ARG A 732 4.72 -7.93 -8.45
C ARG A 732 4.44 -9.36 -8.88
N VAL A 733 5.45 -10.00 -9.48
CA VAL A 733 5.39 -11.39 -9.96
C VAL A 733 6.56 -12.17 -9.35
N TRP A 734 6.26 -13.36 -8.83
CA TRP A 734 7.22 -14.36 -8.39
C TRP A 734 7.06 -15.62 -9.23
N ASN A 735 7.98 -15.89 -10.15
CA ASN A 735 8.01 -17.07 -11.01
C ASN A 735 9.33 -17.86 -10.93
N SER A 736 10.17 -17.54 -9.94
CA SER A 736 11.31 -18.35 -9.54
C SER A 736 11.16 -18.85 -8.10
N ARG A 737 11.76 -20.00 -7.79
CA ARG A 737 11.69 -20.58 -6.44
C ARG A 737 12.75 -19.92 -5.55
N THR A 738 12.29 -19.07 -4.65
CA THR A 738 13.13 -18.38 -3.65
C THR A 738 12.54 -18.54 -2.25
N THR A 739 13.25 -18.08 -1.22
CA THR A 739 12.61 -17.72 0.06
C THR A 739 11.78 -16.44 -0.12
N PHE A 740 10.91 -16.06 0.82
CA PHE A 740 10.14 -14.82 0.70
C PHE A 740 11.02 -13.64 0.27
N ASP A 741 10.62 -13.02 -0.82
CA ASP A 741 11.20 -11.82 -1.40
C ASP A 741 10.05 -10.82 -1.57
N ALA A 742 10.21 -9.61 -1.05
CA ALA A 742 9.18 -8.59 -1.13
C ALA A 742 9.13 -7.91 -2.50
N ALA A 743 10.21 -7.94 -3.28
CA ALA A 743 10.32 -7.26 -4.57
C ALA A 743 9.65 -8.05 -5.72
N GLY A 744 9.68 -9.39 -5.64
CA GLY A 744 9.26 -10.25 -6.74
C GLY A 744 10.33 -10.33 -7.82
N ASP A 745 10.32 -11.41 -8.60
CA ASP A 745 11.18 -11.58 -9.78
C ASP A 745 10.95 -10.47 -10.82
N ARG A 746 9.73 -9.91 -10.84
CA ARG A 746 9.35 -8.76 -11.68
C ARG A 746 8.40 -7.84 -10.94
N SER A 747 8.45 -6.57 -11.30
CA SER A 747 7.67 -5.49 -10.70
C SER A 747 7.11 -4.61 -11.81
N TYR A 748 5.79 -4.45 -11.85
CA TYR A 748 5.07 -3.69 -12.88
C TYR A 748 4.34 -2.53 -12.20
N PRO A 749 4.72 -1.26 -12.47
CA PRO A 749 4.02 -0.11 -11.89
C PRO A 749 2.57 -0.06 -12.41
N ILE A 750 1.65 0.30 -11.53
CA ILE A 750 0.28 0.65 -11.91
C ILE A 750 0.35 2.09 -12.43
N VAL A 751 -0.08 2.31 -13.68
CA VAL A 751 -0.05 3.62 -14.34
C VAL A 751 -1.48 4.00 -14.72
N GLY A 752 -1.99 5.09 -14.13
CA GLY A 752 -3.29 5.69 -14.43
C GLY A 752 -3.16 7.14 -14.92
N GLU A 753 -4.18 7.67 -15.60
CA GLU A 753 -4.20 9.09 -16.02
C GLU A 753 -4.90 9.99 -14.98
N LEU A 754 -5.74 9.42 -14.10
CA LEU A 754 -6.36 10.00 -12.91
C LEU A 754 -6.33 9.01 -11.71
N ASP A 755 -6.87 9.41 -10.55
CA ASP A 755 -7.16 8.49 -9.43
C ASP A 755 -7.95 7.29 -9.99
N GLY A 756 -7.47 6.06 -9.81
CA GLY A 756 -7.80 4.91 -10.67
C GLY A 756 -9.28 4.54 -10.74
N HIS A 757 -10.07 4.93 -9.73
CA HIS A 757 -11.53 4.80 -9.74
C HIS A 757 -12.25 5.72 -10.75
N GLY A 758 -11.78 6.95 -10.96
CA GLY A 758 -12.41 7.91 -11.87
C GLY A 758 -12.21 7.56 -13.35
N ASP A 759 -11.03 7.05 -13.69
CA ASP A 759 -10.71 6.56 -15.05
C ASP A 759 -11.61 5.39 -15.45
N ALA A 760 -11.81 4.45 -14.52
CA ALA A 760 -12.63 3.27 -14.75
C ALA A 760 -14.10 3.63 -15.02
N ASP A 761 -14.68 4.55 -14.25
CA ASP A 761 -16.07 5.02 -14.45
C ASP A 761 -16.25 5.68 -15.82
N GLN A 762 -15.30 6.54 -16.23
CA GLN A 762 -15.33 7.16 -17.56
C GLN A 762 -15.28 6.11 -18.68
N LEU A 763 -14.35 5.17 -18.59
CA LEU A 763 -14.17 4.11 -19.60
C LEU A 763 -15.40 3.22 -19.71
N THR A 764 -16.03 2.91 -18.57
CA THR A 764 -17.23 2.06 -18.51
C THR A 764 -18.42 2.76 -19.18
N VAL A 765 -18.65 4.05 -18.91
CA VAL A 765 -19.72 4.81 -19.59
C VAL A 765 -19.44 4.91 -21.09
N GLN A 766 -18.19 5.20 -21.50
CA GLN A 766 -17.85 5.27 -22.92
C GLN A 766 -18.03 3.92 -23.64
N GLU A 767 -17.59 2.81 -23.03
CA GLU A 767 -17.77 1.47 -23.57
C GLU A 767 -19.26 1.12 -23.73
N PHE A 768 -20.12 1.51 -22.78
CA PHE A 768 -21.56 1.34 -22.91
C PHE A 768 -22.13 2.13 -24.08
N LEU A 769 -21.76 3.40 -24.23
CA LEU A 769 -22.23 4.23 -25.35
C LEU A 769 -21.79 3.65 -26.70
N ASP A 770 -20.53 3.21 -26.80
CA ASP A 770 -20.01 2.56 -28.00
C ASP A 770 -20.70 1.22 -28.26
N PHE A 771 -20.97 0.44 -27.21
CA PHE A 771 -21.73 -0.80 -27.32
C PHE A 771 -23.12 -0.54 -27.90
N VAL A 772 -23.85 0.45 -27.40
CA VAL A 772 -25.18 0.78 -27.90
C VAL A 772 -25.14 1.28 -29.35
N ARG A 773 -24.22 2.21 -29.67
CA ARG A 773 -24.15 2.89 -30.98
C ARG A 773 -23.54 2.04 -32.09
N LEU A 774 -22.48 1.32 -31.76
CA LEU A 774 -21.56 0.70 -32.71
C LEU A 774 -21.54 -0.82 -32.62
N ASP A 775 -22.28 -1.40 -31.67
CA ASP A 775 -22.37 -2.85 -31.47
C ASP A 775 -21.01 -3.49 -31.16
N THR A 776 -20.17 -2.77 -30.42
CA THR A 776 -18.85 -3.25 -30.00
C THR A 776 -18.97 -4.36 -28.96
N THR A 777 -17.95 -5.21 -28.87
CA THR A 777 -17.81 -6.13 -27.74
C THR A 777 -17.52 -5.36 -26.46
N THR A 778 -17.90 -5.92 -25.32
CA THR A 778 -17.72 -5.33 -23.99
C THR A 778 -16.75 -6.17 -23.16
N GLU A 779 -15.93 -5.51 -22.34
CA GLU A 779 -15.08 -6.17 -21.34
C GLU A 779 -15.90 -6.62 -20.12
N THR A 780 -16.98 -5.90 -19.79
CA THR A 780 -17.95 -6.31 -18.77
C THR A 780 -18.84 -7.44 -19.28
N SER A 781 -19.41 -8.22 -18.36
CA SER A 781 -20.18 -9.41 -18.72
C SER A 781 -21.43 -9.52 -17.85
N PRO A 782 -22.65 -9.50 -18.43
CA PRO A 782 -23.87 -9.80 -17.69
C PRO A 782 -23.86 -11.19 -17.06
N VAL A 783 -23.24 -12.18 -17.73
CA VAL A 783 -23.05 -13.53 -17.18
C VAL A 783 -22.12 -13.50 -15.96
N GLY A 784 -20.97 -12.82 -16.07
CA GLY A 784 -20.06 -12.63 -14.94
C GLY A 784 -20.71 -11.92 -13.75
N ALA A 785 -21.49 -10.86 -14.03
CA ALA A 785 -22.25 -10.16 -13.01
C ALA A 785 -23.27 -11.06 -12.31
N ARG A 786 -24.01 -11.88 -13.07
CA ARG A 786 -24.94 -12.86 -12.50
C ARG A 786 -24.21 -13.87 -11.64
N TYR A 787 -23.08 -14.43 -12.08
CA TYR A 787 -22.32 -15.40 -11.28
C TYR A 787 -21.71 -14.77 -10.02
N ALA A 788 -21.35 -13.50 -10.06
CA ALA A 788 -20.94 -12.75 -8.86
C ALA A 788 -22.11 -12.61 -7.87
N VAL A 789 -23.31 -12.28 -8.34
CA VAL A 789 -24.53 -12.26 -7.50
C VAL A 789 -24.80 -13.64 -6.90
N ALA A 790 -24.82 -14.68 -7.72
CA ALA A 790 -25.14 -16.04 -7.27
C ALA A 790 -24.13 -16.58 -6.26
N ALA A 791 -22.83 -16.33 -6.47
CA ALA A 791 -21.79 -16.70 -5.52
C ALA A 791 -21.93 -15.95 -4.20
N ALA A 792 -22.21 -14.64 -4.25
CA ALA A 792 -22.37 -13.82 -3.06
C ALA A 792 -23.63 -14.18 -2.27
N VAL A 793 -24.78 -14.39 -2.92
CA VAL A 793 -26.03 -14.81 -2.28
C VAL A 793 -25.84 -16.17 -1.60
N ALA A 794 -25.29 -17.16 -2.31
CA ALA A 794 -24.98 -18.46 -1.74
C ALA A 794 -23.99 -18.37 -0.56
N ALA A 795 -23.01 -17.46 -0.63
CA ALA A 795 -22.07 -17.24 0.47
C ALA A 795 -22.77 -16.61 1.69
N THR A 796 -23.63 -15.62 1.50
CA THR A 796 -24.43 -15.04 2.59
C THR A 796 -25.34 -16.09 3.25
N GLU A 797 -25.96 -16.98 2.46
CA GLU A 797 -26.74 -18.10 2.97
C GLU A 797 -25.89 -19.14 3.73
N SER A 798 -24.66 -19.38 3.29
CA SER A 798 -23.69 -20.25 3.98
C SER A 798 -23.33 -19.66 5.34
N LEU A 799 -22.95 -18.38 5.36
CA LEU A 799 -22.57 -17.63 6.55
C LEU A 799 -23.66 -17.69 7.61
N ARG A 800 -24.92 -17.44 7.21
CA ARG A 800 -26.07 -17.39 8.13
C ARG A 800 -26.58 -18.77 8.56
N ASP A 801 -26.10 -19.84 7.94
CA ASP A 801 -26.43 -21.24 8.28
C ASP A 801 -25.20 -21.97 8.84
N GLY A 802 -24.45 -21.31 9.72
CA GLY A 802 -23.34 -21.92 10.45
C GLY A 802 -22.20 -22.41 9.54
N SER A 803 -21.93 -21.69 8.45
CA SER A 803 -20.93 -22.04 7.44
C SER A 803 -21.20 -23.36 6.71
N ALA A 804 -22.47 -23.72 6.53
CA ALA A 804 -22.86 -24.86 5.70
C ALA A 804 -22.47 -24.64 4.23
N PRO A 805 -21.81 -25.58 3.54
CA PRO A 805 -21.47 -25.43 2.13
C PRO A 805 -22.71 -25.23 1.25
N ARG A 806 -22.60 -24.34 0.25
CA ARG A 806 -23.64 -24.07 -0.74
C ARG A 806 -23.11 -24.27 -2.15
N VAL A 807 -23.95 -24.85 -3.01
CA VAL A 807 -23.72 -24.90 -4.45
C VAL A 807 -24.26 -23.62 -5.06
N VAL A 808 -23.51 -22.99 -5.95
CA VAL A 808 -23.96 -21.84 -6.73
C VAL A 808 -24.83 -22.36 -7.87
N ALA A 809 -26.06 -21.86 -7.96
CA ALA A 809 -26.98 -22.28 -9.02
C ALA A 809 -26.39 -21.90 -10.40
N PRO A 810 -26.38 -22.80 -11.41
CA PRO A 810 -25.93 -22.44 -12.76
C PRO A 810 -26.93 -21.50 -13.45
N LEU A 811 -26.48 -20.80 -14.49
CA LEU A 811 -27.35 -20.05 -15.41
C LEU A 811 -27.85 -20.97 -16.54
N GLU A 812 -28.97 -20.63 -17.16
CA GLU A 812 -29.49 -21.33 -18.35
C GLU A 812 -28.49 -21.20 -19.53
N GLU A 813 -28.14 -22.30 -20.20
CA GLU A 813 -27.12 -22.37 -21.26
C GLU A 813 -27.46 -21.45 -22.45
N GLU A 814 -28.75 -21.30 -22.76
CA GLU A 814 -29.21 -20.40 -23.81
C GLU A 814 -28.90 -18.92 -23.49
N LEU A 815 -29.04 -18.52 -22.23
CA LEU A 815 -28.72 -17.16 -21.79
C LEU A 815 -27.21 -16.93 -21.82
N GLU A 816 -26.41 -17.88 -21.30
CA GLU A 816 -24.95 -17.81 -21.39
C GLU A 816 -24.49 -17.61 -22.84
N THR A 817 -24.98 -18.46 -23.74
CA THR A 817 -24.65 -18.39 -25.16
C THR A 817 -25.06 -17.06 -25.80
N TYR A 818 -26.22 -16.52 -25.44
CA TYR A 818 -26.71 -15.24 -25.95
C TYR A 818 -25.79 -14.07 -25.55
N PHE A 819 -25.44 -13.97 -24.27
CA PHE A 819 -24.59 -12.89 -23.77
C PHE A 819 -23.13 -13.03 -24.22
N GLU A 820 -22.59 -14.25 -24.34
CA GLU A 820 -21.26 -14.50 -24.90
C GLU A 820 -21.15 -14.12 -26.39
N ARG A 821 -22.27 -14.14 -27.11
CA ARG A 821 -22.36 -13.69 -28.52
C ARG A 821 -22.69 -12.20 -28.64
N ASN A 822 -22.27 -11.41 -27.66
CA ASN A 822 -22.50 -9.96 -27.63
C ASN A 822 -23.99 -9.58 -27.73
N GLN A 823 -24.88 -10.39 -27.12
CA GLN A 823 -26.33 -10.17 -27.12
C GLN A 823 -26.97 -10.26 -28.52
N GLU A 824 -26.38 -11.04 -29.41
CA GLU A 824 -26.93 -11.36 -30.73
C GLU A 824 -27.65 -12.72 -30.74
N ARG A 825 -28.85 -12.75 -31.31
CA ARG A 825 -29.55 -14.02 -31.57
C ARG A 825 -28.89 -14.78 -32.73
N PRO A 826 -28.81 -16.12 -32.67
CA PRO A 826 -28.35 -16.92 -33.80
C PRO A 826 -29.21 -16.62 -35.03
N LYS A 827 -28.59 -16.30 -36.17
CA LYS A 827 -29.33 -16.18 -37.44
C LYS A 827 -29.95 -17.55 -37.75
N THR A 828 -31.27 -17.66 -37.67
CA THR A 828 -31.99 -18.86 -38.06
C THR A 828 -31.73 -19.17 -39.53
N THR A 829 -31.34 -20.41 -39.82
CA THR A 829 -31.07 -20.94 -41.16
C THR A 829 -32.37 -21.13 -41.96
N GLU A 830 -33.20 -20.09 -42.10
CA GLU A 830 -34.47 -20.15 -42.83
C GLU A 830 -34.59 -19.18 -44.02
N SER A 831 -33.52 -18.46 -44.41
CA SER A 831 -33.58 -17.54 -45.56
C SER A 831 -32.67 -17.87 -46.77
N VAL A 832 -32.13 -19.08 -46.88
CA VAL A 832 -31.28 -19.48 -48.04
C VAL A 832 -31.99 -20.47 -48.99
N LEU A 833 -33.26 -20.81 -48.75
CA LEU A 833 -34.02 -21.75 -49.59
C LEU A 833 -35.08 -21.12 -50.52
N SER A 834 -34.97 -19.84 -50.88
CA SER A 834 -35.94 -19.21 -51.80
C SER A 834 -35.37 -18.54 -53.06
N THR A 835 -34.11 -18.76 -53.43
CA THR A 835 -33.55 -18.19 -54.67
C THR A 835 -32.47 -19.07 -55.32
N VAL A 836 -32.78 -20.32 -55.64
CA VAL A 836 -32.09 -21.01 -56.76
C VAL A 836 -33.09 -21.89 -57.51
N GLU A 837 -33.83 -21.31 -58.44
CA GLU A 837 -34.34 -22.04 -59.59
C GLU A 837 -33.56 -21.64 -60.85
N ALA A 838 -33.27 -22.66 -61.66
CA ALA A 838 -32.83 -22.65 -63.05
C ALA A 838 -31.34 -22.40 -63.38
N ALA A 839 -30.57 -23.50 -63.48
CA ALA A 839 -29.88 -23.87 -64.72
C ALA A 839 -29.47 -25.37 -64.74
N PRO A 840 -29.50 -26.07 -65.90
CA PRO A 840 -29.46 -27.53 -65.97
C PRO A 840 -28.08 -28.13 -66.38
N THR A 841 -27.84 -29.36 -65.90
CA THR A 841 -27.07 -30.49 -66.47
C THR A 841 -25.80 -30.25 -67.32
N ALA A 842 -24.68 -30.86 -66.90
CA ALA A 842 -23.95 -31.85 -67.71
C ALA A 842 -22.94 -32.65 -66.87
N ALA A 843 -22.80 -33.92 -67.22
CA ALA A 843 -22.08 -34.99 -66.53
C ALA A 843 -20.54 -34.85 -66.54
N ILE A 844 -19.86 -35.55 -65.63
CA ILE A 844 -18.78 -36.52 -65.94
C ILE A 844 -18.48 -37.41 -64.72
N ARG A 845 -18.05 -38.63 -65.04
CA ARG A 845 -18.04 -39.87 -64.25
C ARG A 845 -16.96 -39.97 -63.16
N ARG A 846 -17.29 -40.86 -62.22
CA ARG A 846 -16.45 -41.56 -61.23
C ARG A 846 -15.14 -42.15 -61.78
N HIS A 847 -14.13 -42.21 -60.91
CA HIS A 847 -13.20 -43.35 -60.82
C HIS A 847 -12.94 -43.70 -59.33
N PRO A 848 -13.06 -44.97 -58.91
CA PRO A 848 -12.78 -45.41 -57.54
C PRO A 848 -11.52 -46.29 -57.44
N SER A 849 -10.86 -46.29 -56.27
CA SER A 849 -10.11 -47.40 -55.63
C SER A 849 -9.19 -46.77 -54.56
N LYS A 850 -8.92 -47.32 -53.37
CA LYS A 850 -9.13 -48.63 -52.74
C LYS A 850 -8.97 -48.35 -51.23
N GLY A 851 -9.86 -48.87 -50.39
CA GLY A 851 -9.53 -49.10 -48.98
C GLY A 851 -8.66 -50.34 -48.84
N HIS A 852 -8.02 -50.53 -47.69
CA HIS A 852 -7.75 -51.82 -47.03
C HIS A 852 -7.40 -51.52 -45.57
N SER A 853 -8.26 -51.99 -44.66
CA SER A 853 -7.90 -52.31 -43.27
C SER A 853 -8.07 -53.83 -43.10
N ASN A 854 -7.27 -54.40 -42.20
CA ASN A 854 -7.43 -55.63 -41.40
C ASN A 854 -5.98 -56.02 -41.01
N GLU A 855 -5.59 -56.20 -39.75
CA GLU A 855 -6.31 -56.56 -38.51
C GLU A 855 -6.20 -55.52 -37.38
#